data_AF-A0A285DNK0-F1
#
_entry.id   AF-A0A285DNK0-F1
#
_cell.length_a   1.000
_cell.length_b   1.000
_cell.length_c   1.000
_cell.angle_alpha   90.00
_cell.angle_beta   90.00
_cell.angle_gamma   90.00
#
_symmetry.space_group_name_H-M   'P 1'
#
loop_
_entity.id
_entity.type
_entity.pdbx_description
1 polymer ?
#
loop_
_entity_poly.entity_id
_entity_poly.type
_entity_poly.pdbx_seq_one_letter_code
_entity_poly.pdbx_strand_id
1 'polypeptide(L)'
;MSPAIHHVRPNARRGAFRTLADAVRAADNEDEIRIAPGEYAERLLVDRAVTLVAEEGPGTVRLTPVEPGLPALELAASATVHGLTVLGADPSRPLVLVTAGTTELRDCDIAGGRVEAVCAASLRITRSVVREAALAGVHADTTGELWLTDTLVTGIEGTGVVVSGAATAHLTDSTVRAVGGSGIRVRGEATAVLRRCAVDKPGRNGLLVEERAAVVLDECRLKDAAAEAVRVLGSAARTEDGESGGVRITGGEVTGAGAAGILAAGTGDVLVSTCSVRDSAAAGVSADGSARLELIDCRINGSGASGVVVRGSARAVVADTTVRGAQGNGILVGERAEIRVVGGAVRDTSYSAVHITGEATAELAALRVEDTPEHGIGVSERGRLTAEDCRLTGCGLSGLNLDGYAAATVDGVTVRRSRNGVTAQSRGEVRIKDARIIDVERAGLTCGPDSVPEFTDCRISGAGTAGIVIAEKAAPTLRDCAVSGTVGSGLVVARDGDPTVLRTTVKDTGKNGLFVDEGGKGRYEDCVLSTTAYPAVHVGGDAQPVLRHLLVTDCGEDLSVDEGALPEVAGCVSRDVKNAVWAAPGTAGAGPVSAGVPATAAAGSLSATPRDPDGEDEEEVPEESLEDLLAELDVLVGLERVKNDVSSLVKLMRMVRRREEAGLAAPPLSRHLVFAGNPGTGKTTVARLYGRILAAVGLLDRGHLVEADRSSLVGEYVGHTGPKTQRVFEEAMGGVLFIDEAYSLTPAAGSNDFGHEAIATLVKLMEDHRDSVVVIVAGYPDEMEHFIDSNPGLASRFSRTLLFEDYDTPELVSIVEHHAERHQYRLTEPAREALGAYFEATPRGERFGNGRTARQTFQAMTERQAYRVAEMAAPDETDLITLRPQDLPEWP
;
A
#
# COMPACT_ATOMS: atom_id res chain seq x y z
N MET A 1 52.62 34.09 36.57
CA MET A 1 52.04 34.59 37.84
C MET A 1 50.84 33.71 38.14
N SER A 2 50.53 33.42 39.39
CA SER A 2 49.29 32.68 39.71
C SER A 2 48.08 33.52 39.28
N PRO A 3 47.03 32.92 38.69
CA PRO A 3 45.84 33.66 38.27
C PRO A 3 45.24 34.40 39.47
N ALA A 4 44.92 35.67 39.26
CA ALA A 4 44.30 36.50 40.29
C ALA A 4 42.81 36.18 40.40
N ILE A 5 42.28 36.29 41.63
CA ILE A 5 40.85 36.14 41.91
C ILE A 5 40.26 37.52 42.12
N HIS A 6 39.36 37.92 41.23
CA HIS A 6 38.61 39.17 41.31
C HIS A 6 37.22 38.89 41.89
N HIS A 7 36.79 39.67 42.87
CA HIS A 7 35.45 39.52 43.47
C HIS A 7 34.51 40.62 42.98
N VAL A 8 33.32 40.24 42.53
CA VAL A 8 32.24 41.14 42.10
C VAL A 8 31.10 41.10 43.13
N ARG A 9 30.68 42.28 43.61
CA ARG A 9 29.57 42.42 44.56
C ARG A 9 28.69 43.62 44.20
N PRO A 10 27.35 43.49 44.13
CA PRO A 10 26.47 44.59 43.75
C PRO A 10 26.57 45.80 44.71
N ASN A 11 26.84 45.52 45.99
CA ASN A 11 26.96 46.51 47.07
C ASN A 11 28.41 46.70 47.57
N ALA A 12 29.42 46.54 46.70
CA ALA A 12 30.83 46.48 47.08
C ALA A 12 31.31 47.64 48.00
N ARG A 13 32.00 47.28 49.11
CA ARG A 13 32.93 48.13 49.86
C ARG A 13 34.38 47.77 49.47
N ARG A 14 35.35 48.65 49.76
CA ARG A 14 36.77 48.61 49.30
C ARG A 14 37.30 47.18 49.05
N GLY A 15 37.73 46.90 47.81
CA GLY A 15 38.43 45.67 47.41
C GLY A 15 37.66 44.74 46.46
N ALA A 16 36.38 44.99 46.19
CA ALA A 16 35.57 44.25 45.20
C ALA A 16 35.03 45.18 44.11
N PHE A 17 34.87 44.65 42.90
CA PHE A 17 34.25 45.37 41.77
C PHE A 17 32.73 45.44 41.94
N ARG A 18 32.12 46.53 41.44
CA ARG A 18 30.66 46.73 41.47
C ARG A 18 29.94 46.10 40.28
N THR A 19 30.64 45.97 39.15
CA THR A 19 30.11 45.48 37.88
C THR A 19 30.99 44.36 37.35
N LEU A 20 30.41 43.42 36.60
CA LEU A 20 31.12 42.37 35.90
C LEU A 20 32.04 42.96 34.82
N ALA A 21 31.57 44.00 34.11
CA ALA A 21 32.34 44.63 33.05
C ALA A 21 33.63 45.29 33.56
N ASP A 22 33.60 45.91 34.76
CA ASP A 22 34.82 46.46 35.38
C ASP A 22 35.80 45.36 35.79
N ALA A 23 35.29 44.24 36.34
CA ALA A 23 36.13 43.11 36.73
C ALA A 23 36.77 42.45 35.50
N VAL A 24 36.00 42.25 34.42
CA VAL A 24 36.54 41.72 33.17
C VAL A 24 37.59 42.66 32.59
N ARG A 25 37.38 43.98 32.59
CA ARG A 25 38.40 44.95 32.09
C ARG A 25 39.69 44.98 32.93
N ALA A 26 39.61 44.65 34.21
CA ALA A 26 40.74 44.64 35.14
C ALA A 26 41.47 43.30 35.23
N ALA A 27 40.86 42.22 34.71
CA ALA A 27 41.44 40.88 34.71
C ALA A 27 42.54 40.74 33.65
N ASP A 28 43.56 39.93 33.94
CA ASP A 28 44.52 39.41 32.97
C ASP A 28 44.05 38.05 32.42
N ASN A 29 44.78 37.49 31.46
CA ASN A 29 44.47 36.15 30.95
C ASN A 29 44.64 35.09 32.06
N GLU A 30 43.72 34.12 32.08
CA GLU A 30 43.56 33.02 33.03
C GLU A 30 43.02 33.41 34.42
N ASP A 31 42.69 34.69 34.65
CA ASP A 31 42.13 35.14 35.92
C ASP A 31 40.70 34.59 36.18
N GLU A 32 40.37 34.45 37.45
CA GLU A 32 39.05 33.99 37.93
C GLU A 32 38.27 35.17 38.51
N ILE A 33 37.01 35.30 38.10
CA ILE A 33 36.08 36.33 38.55
C ILE A 33 34.94 35.64 39.30
N ARG A 34 34.92 35.83 40.62
CA ARG A 34 33.92 35.30 41.54
C ARG A 34 32.81 36.31 41.77
N ILE A 35 31.58 35.88 41.52
CA ILE A 35 30.42 36.76 41.44
C ILE A 35 29.47 36.42 42.59
N ALA A 36 29.26 37.37 43.50
CA ALA A 36 28.32 37.21 44.59
C ALA A 36 26.86 37.21 44.07
N PRO A 37 25.92 36.59 44.80
CA PRO A 37 24.51 36.57 44.41
C PRO A 37 23.95 37.97 44.15
N GLY A 38 23.16 38.11 43.09
CA GLY A 38 22.56 39.38 42.72
C GLY A 38 22.09 39.45 41.27
N GLU A 39 21.46 40.58 40.96
CA GLU A 39 21.05 40.94 39.60
C GLU A 39 22.02 41.96 39.03
N TYR A 40 22.51 41.66 37.82
CA TYR A 40 23.51 42.43 37.09
C TYR A 40 22.92 42.82 35.74
N ALA A 41 22.59 44.09 35.58
CA ALA A 41 22.06 44.64 34.33
C ALA A 41 23.19 45.33 33.57
N GLU A 42 23.91 44.58 32.74
CA GLU A 42 25.06 45.07 31.98
C GLU A 42 25.31 44.23 30.72
N ARG A 43 25.99 44.82 29.73
CA ARG A 43 26.51 44.09 28.57
C ARG A 43 27.93 43.63 28.89
N LEU A 44 28.15 42.33 28.88
CA LEU A 44 29.45 41.74 29.19
C LEU A 44 30.18 41.36 27.90
N LEU A 45 31.20 42.13 27.54
CA LEU A 45 32.16 41.79 26.49
C LEU A 45 33.39 41.13 27.13
N VAL A 46 33.65 39.88 26.79
CA VAL A 46 34.81 39.10 27.24
C VAL A 46 35.77 38.94 26.07
N ASP A 47 36.80 39.78 26.03
CA ASP A 47 37.83 39.88 25.01
C ASP A 47 39.20 39.33 25.47
N ARG A 48 39.23 38.70 26.64
CA ARG A 48 40.42 38.11 27.29
C ARG A 48 40.07 36.76 27.92
N ALA A 49 41.07 35.92 28.14
CA ALA A 49 40.83 34.58 28.61
C ALA A 49 40.50 34.57 30.12
N VAL A 50 39.25 34.33 30.53
CA VAL A 50 38.85 34.43 31.95
C VAL A 50 37.84 33.36 32.36
N THR A 51 37.74 33.11 33.67
CA THR A 51 36.73 32.23 34.27
C THR A 51 35.75 33.06 35.09
N LEU A 52 34.45 33.00 34.77
CA LEU A 52 33.35 33.64 35.50
C LEU A 52 32.63 32.58 36.35
N VAL A 53 32.57 32.76 37.67
CA VAL A 53 31.99 31.77 38.60
C VAL A 53 31.01 32.42 39.57
N ALA A 54 29.78 31.89 39.66
CA ALA A 54 28.84 32.24 40.73
C ALA A 54 29.32 31.67 42.09
N GLU A 55 29.58 32.54 43.07
CA GLU A 55 30.19 32.16 44.37
C GLU A 55 29.35 31.16 45.16
N GLU A 56 28.03 31.31 45.14
CA GLU A 56 27.09 30.49 45.90
C GLU A 56 26.36 29.45 45.03
N GLY A 57 26.89 29.19 43.84
CA GLY A 57 26.40 28.16 42.92
C GLY A 57 25.32 28.64 41.92
N PRO A 58 24.80 27.72 41.09
CA PRO A 58 23.92 28.04 39.97
C PRO A 58 22.64 28.76 40.38
N GLY A 59 22.20 29.72 39.57
CA GLY A 59 20.93 30.45 39.78
C GLY A 59 21.00 31.63 40.76
N THR A 60 22.13 31.81 41.44
CA THR A 60 22.34 32.91 42.40
C THR A 60 22.71 34.23 41.72
N VAL A 61 23.27 34.17 40.50
CA VAL A 61 23.72 35.31 39.71
C VAL A 61 22.84 35.42 38.47
N ARG A 62 22.17 36.56 38.30
CA ARG A 62 21.32 36.87 37.15
C ARG A 62 21.93 37.98 36.31
N LEU A 63 22.24 37.69 35.05
CA LEU A 63 22.73 38.66 34.08
C LEU A 63 21.60 39.02 33.11
N THR A 64 21.29 40.31 33.00
CA THR A 64 20.31 40.85 32.04
C THR A 64 20.97 41.90 31.15
N PRO A 65 20.60 41.98 29.85
CA PRO A 65 21.12 43.02 28.97
C PRO A 65 20.57 44.39 29.36
N VAL A 66 21.37 45.44 29.16
CA VAL A 66 20.97 46.84 29.45
C VAL A 66 19.87 47.32 28.50
N GLU A 67 19.95 46.90 27.24
CA GLU A 67 19.02 47.27 26.18
C GLU A 67 18.47 46.02 25.49
N PRO A 68 17.17 45.98 25.15
CA PRO A 68 16.59 44.88 24.39
C PRO A 68 17.30 44.71 23.03
N GLY A 69 17.62 43.46 22.68
CA GLY A 69 18.12 43.09 21.36
C GLY A 69 19.65 43.10 21.18
N LEU A 70 20.42 43.55 22.18
CA LEU A 70 21.86 43.31 22.25
C LEU A 70 22.16 42.01 23.05
N PRO A 71 23.25 41.29 22.72
CA PRO A 71 23.70 40.17 23.55
C PRO A 71 24.02 40.63 24.96
N ALA A 72 23.57 39.88 25.96
CA ALA A 72 23.99 40.09 27.35
C ALA A 72 25.44 39.65 27.56
N LEU A 73 25.83 38.58 26.86
CA LEU A 73 27.17 38.01 26.92
C LEU A 73 27.76 37.88 25.51
N GLU A 74 28.84 38.59 25.25
CA GLU A 74 29.60 38.52 24.00
C GLU A 74 31.03 38.05 24.31
N LEU A 75 31.41 36.92 23.72
CA LEU A 75 32.65 36.22 24.00
C LEU A 75 33.52 36.22 22.75
N ALA A 76 34.57 37.04 22.79
CA ALA A 76 35.56 37.23 21.73
C ALA A 76 36.92 36.62 22.06
N ALA A 77 37.02 35.90 23.19
CA ALA A 77 38.18 35.12 23.62
C ALA A 77 37.73 33.88 24.41
N SER A 78 38.65 32.96 24.70
CA SER A 78 38.33 31.74 25.45
C SER A 78 37.80 32.06 26.85
N ALA A 79 36.68 31.49 27.26
CA ALA A 79 36.11 31.81 28.57
C ALA A 79 35.33 30.63 29.15
N THR A 80 35.39 30.48 30.48
CA THR A 80 34.53 29.53 31.19
C THR A 80 33.52 30.31 32.01
N VAL A 81 32.24 29.99 31.85
CA VAL A 81 31.12 30.60 32.58
C VAL A 81 30.44 29.52 33.38
N HIS A 82 30.41 29.68 34.70
CA HIS A 82 29.91 28.67 35.63
C HIS A 82 28.80 29.22 36.52
N GLY A 83 27.61 28.63 36.45
CA GLY A 83 26.52 28.89 37.40
C GLY A 83 25.73 30.18 37.16
N LEU A 84 25.87 30.81 36.00
CA LEU A 84 25.15 32.05 35.69
C LEU A 84 23.77 31.76 35.08
N THR A 85 22.76 32.56 35.49
CA THR A 85 21.48 32.67 34.80
C THR A 85 21.51 33.90 33.90
N VAL A 86 21.34 33.72 32.58
CA VAL A 86 21.33 34.82 31.60
C VAL A 86 19.91 34.97 31.07
N LEU A 87 19.31 36.14 31.27
CA LEU A 87 17.92 36.42 30.92
C LEU A 87 17.83 37.52 29.86
N GLY A 88 17.30 37.18 28.69
CA GLY A 88 17.07 38.08 27.57
C GLY A 88 15.65 38.64 27.55
N ALA A 89 15.48 39.79 26.91
CA ALA A 89 14.18 40.43 26.70
C ALA A 89 13.63 40.23 25.27
N ASP A 90 14.47 39.79 24.33
CA ASP A 90 14.10 39.59 22.92
C ASP A 90 14.48 38.17 22.47
N PRO A 91 13.51 37.25 22.39
CA PRO A 91 13.77 35.85 22.04
C PRO A 91 14.23 35.66 20.58
N SER A 92 14.10 36.67 19.72
CA SER A 92 14.53 36.63 18.32
C SER A 92 16.03 36.92 18.12
N ARG A 93 16.72 37.36 19.17
CA ARG A 93 18.12 37.82 19.13
C ARG A 93 19.06 36.86 19.86
N PRO A 94 20.36 36.88 19.53
CA PRO A 94 21.35 36.15 20.30
C PRO A 94 21.56 36.83 21.65
N LEU A 95 21.35 36.05 22.72
CA LEU A 95 21.57 36.46 24.10
C LEU A 95 23.00 36.20 24.53
N VAL A 96 23.56 35.08 24.06
CA VAL A 96 24.96 34.71 24.19
C VAL A 96 25.55 34.57 22.79
N LEU A 97 26.56 35.38 22.48
CA LEU A 97 27.24 35.37 21.18
C LEU A 97 28.71 35.03 21.38
N VAL A 98 29.17 33.95 20.76
CA VAL A 98 30.58 33.52 20.76
C VAL A 98 31.16 33.73 19.37
N THR A 99 32.15 34.61 19.26
CA THR A 99 32.75 35.00 17.97
C THR A 99 34.17 34.47 17.78
N ALA A 100 34.87 34.14 18.86
CA ALA A 100 36.21 33.56 18.82
C ALA A 100 36.57 32.82 20.12
N GLY A 101 37.61 31.99 20.05
CA GLY A 101 38.13 31.25 21.20
C GLY A 101 37.33 30.00 21.54
N THR A 102 37.65 29.37 22.67
CA THR A 102 36.92 28.22 23.22
C THR A 102 36.14 28.66 24.45
N THR A 103 34.81 28.58 24.37
CA THR A 103 33.92 28.90 25.48
C THR A 103 33.35 27.64 26.10
N GLU A 104 33.30 27.59 27.44
CA GLU A 104 32.51 26.61 28.19
C GLU A 104 31.42 27.31 29.00
N LEU A 105 30.16 26.96 28.76
CA LEU A 105 29.00 27.33 29.56
C LEU A 105 28.61 26.11 30.40
N ARG A 106 28.78 26.22 31.71
CA ARG A 106 28.60 25.09 32.64
C ARG A 106 27.64 25.46 33.76
N ASP A 107 26.66 24.59 34.02
CA ASP A 107 25.61 24.84 35.03
C ASP A 107 24.87 26.18 34.82
N CYS A 108 24.67 26.58 33.56
CA CYS A 108 24.01 27.82 33.20
C CYS A 108 22.52 27.63 32.89
N ASP A 109 21.70 28.65 33.14
CA ASP A 109 20.31 28.74 32.68
C ASP A 109 20.18 29.97 31.77
N ILE A 110 19.94 29.74 30.48
CA ILE A 110 19.90 30.78 29.44
C ILE A 110 18.47 30.84 28.92
N ALA A 111 17.80 31.97 29.12
CA ALA A 111 16.39 32.13 28.77
C ALA A 111 16.12 33.46 28.06
N GLY A 112 15.15 33.50 27.14
CA GLY A 112 14.72 34.75 26.49
C GLY A 112 15.61 35.20 25.32
N GLY A 113 16.32 34.26 24.69
CA GLY A 113 17.16 34.49 23.52
C GLY A 113 18.05 33.29 23.20
N ARG A 114 18.66 33.28 22.01
CA ARG A 114 19.45 32.13 21.54
C ARG A 114 20.91 32.16 22.01
N VAL A 115 21.55 31.00 22.03
CA VAL A 115 23.01 30.87 22.11
C VAL A 115 23.56 30.68 20.70
N GLU A 116 24.50 31.54 20.28
CA GLU A 116 25.02 31.54 18.92
C GLU A 116 26.56 31.49 18.91
N ALA A 117 27.11 30.59 18.11
CA ALA A 117 28.55 30.48 17.86
C ALA A 117 28.84 30.69 16.38
N VAL A 118 29.72 31.65 16.07
CA VAL A 118 30.05 32.06 14.71
C VAL A 118 31.55 32.09 14.45
N CYS A 119 31.94 32.27 13.19
CA CYS A 119 33.33 32.44 12.75
C CYS A 119 34.21 31.21 13.06
N ALA A 120 35.15 31.33 13.99
CA ALA A 120 36.07 30.25 14.40
C ALA A 120 35.88 29.88 15.89
N ALA A 121 34.74 30.26 16.47
CA ALA A 121 34.40 29.96 17.86
C ALA A 121 34.15 28.46 18.07
N SER A 122 34.62 27.97 19.21
CA SER A 122 34.28 26.65 19.74
C SER A 122 33.46 26.81 21.02
N LEU A 123 32.32 26.14 21.10
CA LEU A 123 31.35 26.33 22.18
C LEU A 123 31.03 24.98 22.85
N ARG A 124 31.27 24.89 24.16
CA ARG A 124 30.87 23.77 25.01
C ARG A 124 29.74 24.22 25.94
N ILE A 125 28.65 23.49 25.96
CA ILE A 125 27.55 23.66 26.91
C ILE A 125 27.41 22.36 27.70
N THR A 126 27.55 22.45 29.01
CA THR A 126 27.60 21.28 29.90
C THR A 126 26.62 21.47 31.05
N ARG A 127 25.74 20.49 31.30
CA ARG A 127 24.77 20.50 32.43
C ARG A 127 23.98 21.80 32.53
N SER A 128 23.56 22.35 31.38
CA SER A 128 22.92 23.66 31.28
C SER A 128 21.56 23.58 30.60
N VAL A 129 20.77 24.63 30.75
CA VAL A 129 19.44 24.76 30.14
C VAL A 129 19.43 25.96 29.19
N VAL A 130 18.89 25.76 27.98
CA VAL A 130 18.62 26.82 27.00
C VAL A 130 17.13 26.82 26.70
N ARG A 131 16.44 27.93 26.93
CA ARG A 131 14.98 28.00 26.79
C ARG A 131 14.46 29.34 26.28
N GLU A 132 13.20 29.35 25.86
CA GLU A 132 12.44 30.57 25.51
C GLU A 132 13.11 31.41 24.41
N ALA A 133 13.44 30.77 23.28
CA ALA A 133 13.95 31.46 22.09
C ALA A 133 12.98 31.33 20.91
N ALA A 134 12.96 32.33 20.01
CA ALA A 134 11.99 32.40 18.93
C ALA A 134 12.45 31.65 17.67
N LEU A 135 13.70 31.83 17.24
CA LEU A 135 14.19 31.28 15.96
C LEU A 135 14.95 29.96 16.12
N ALA A 136 15.96 29.97 17.00
CA ALA A 136 16.75 28.80 17.33
C ALA A 136 17.11 28.82 18.82
N GLY A 137 17.23 27.67 19.48
CA GLY A 137 17.76 27.60 20.85
C GLY A 137 19.27 27.76 20.86
N VAL A 138 19.94 26.87 20.11
CA VAL A 138 21.39 26.91 19.88
C VAL A 138 21.65 26.96 18.37
N HIS A 139 22.49 27.88 17.92
CA HIS A 139 22.88 27.99 16.51
C HIS A 139 24.41 28.03 16.38
N ALA A 140 24.97 27.05 15.68
CA ALA A 140 26.38 27.00 15.33
C ALA A 140 26.56 27.21 13.82
N ASP A 141 27.13 28.35 13.45
CA ASP A 141 27.57 28.68 12.09
C ASP A 141 29.05 29.07 12.12
N THR A 142 29.88 28.09 12.48
CA THR A 142 31.29 28.25 12.81
C THR A 142 32.13 27.20 12.11
N THR A 143 33.43 27.45 12.01
CA THR A 143 34.45 26.47 11.62
C THR A 143 35.01 25.70 12.83
N GLY A 144 34.66 26.12 14.05
CA GLY A 144 34.97 25.43 15.28
C GLY A 144 33.95 24.33 15.63
N GLU A 145 34.05 23.84 16.86
CA GLU A 145 33.26 22.72 17.35
C GLU A 145 32.18 23.16 18.36
N LEU A 146 31.00 22.55 18.28
CA LEU A 146 29.91 22.67 19.25
C LEU A 146 29.84 21.38 20.08
N TRP A 147 29.86 21.47 21.41
CA TRP A 147 29.55 20.34 22.28
C TRP A 147 28.37 20.66 23.18
N LEU A 148 27.35 19.80 23.19
CA LEU A 148 26.28 19.81 24.19
C LEU A 148 26.36 18.51 24.99
N THR A 149 26.62 18.62 26.29
CA THR A 149 26.67 17.47 27.21
C THR A 149 25.69 17.69 28.34
N ASP A 150 24.83 16.71 28.62
CA ASP A 150 23.79 16.81 29.66
C ASP A 150 22.97 18.12 29.57
N THR A 151 22.69 18.57 28.34
CA THR A 151 22.06 19.87 28.09
C THR A 151 20.58 19.71 27.74
N LEU A 152 19.74 20.58 28.29
CA LEU A 152 18.32 20.66 27.97
C LEU A 152 18.04 21.89 27.10
N VAL A 153 17.55 21.68 25.88
CA VAL A 153 17.03 22.74 25.01
C VAL A 153 15.50 22.63 24.97
N THR A 154 14.77 23.66 25.40
CA THR A 154 13.32 23.54 25.56
C THR A 154 12.52 24.83 25.42
N GLY A 155 11.26 24.74 24.99
CA GLY A 155 10.39 25.92 24.87
C GLY A 155 10.89 26.87 23.78
N ILE A 156 11.27 26.32 22.62
CA ILE A 156 11.76 27.08 21.48
C ILE A 156 10.65 27.18 20.45
N GLU A 157 10.27 28.38 20.01
CA GLU A 157 9.22 28.54 18.98
C GLU A 157 9.67 27.96 17.63
N GLY A 158 10.93 28.18 17.26
CA GLY A 158 11.57 27.66 16.07
C GLY A 158 12.32 26.34 16.27
N THR A 159 13.56 26.26 15.82
CA THR A 159 14.36 25.00 15.81
C THR A 159 15.17 24.86 17.09
N GLY A 160 15.23 23.67 17.70
CA GLY A 160 16.00 23.47 18.94
C GLY A 160 17.50 23.75 18.75
N VAL A 161 18.15 22.97 17.89
CA VAL A 161 19.58 23.11 17.56
C VAL A 161 19.77 23.22 16.06
N VAL A 162 20.50 24.23 15.61
CA VAL A 162 20.86 24.44 14.21
C VAL A 162 22.38 24.36 14.05
N VAL A 163 22.83 23.50 13.15
CA VAL A 163 24.24 23.35 12.78
C VAL A 163 24.37 23.61 11.28
N SER A 164 25.15 24.62 10.90
CA SER A 164 25.28 25.08 9.52
C SER A 164 26.72 25.35 9.12
N GLY A 165 26.93 25.64 7.83
CA GLY A 165 28.25 25.94 7.29
C GLY A 165 29.14 24.71 7.30
N ALA A 166 30.30 24.81 7.93
CA ALA A 166 31.27 23.73 8.11
C ALA A 166 31.41 23.29 9.59
N ALA A 167 30.40 23.61 10.41
CA ALA A 167 30.44 23.34 11.84
C ALA A 167 30.42 21.83 12.15
N THR A 168 31.14 21.44 13.20
CA THR A 168 31.11 20.07 13.75
C THR A 168 30.44 20.10 15.11
N ALA A 169 29.36 19.33 15.28
CA ALA A 169 28.59 19.29 16.51
C ALA A 169 28.63 17.91 17.18
N HIS A 170 28.80 17.90 18.50
CA HIS A 170 28.77 16.71 19.34
C HIS A 170 27.72 16.89 20.43
N LEU A 171 26.66 16.08 20.39
CA LEU A 171 25.63 16.08 21.40
C LEU A 171 25.69 14.75 22.15
N THR A 172 25.73 14.79 23.47
CA THR A 172 25.81 13.59 24.32
C THR A 172 24.90 13.76 25.52
N ASP A 173 24.08 12.75 25.79
CA ASP A 173 23.15 12.70 26.93
C ASP A 173 22.25 13.96 27.04
N SER A 174 21.96 14.59 25.90
CA SER A 174 21.26 15.88 25.82
C SER A 174 19.83 15.70 25.29
N THR A 175 18.93 16.57 25.74
CA THR A 175 17.50 16.53 25.40
C THR A 175 17.06 17.80 24.70
N VAL A 176 16.37 17.65 23.57
CA VAL A 176 15.68 18.73 22.86
C VAL A 176 14.18 18.45 22.92
N ARG A 177 13.38 19.32 23.53
CA ARG A 177 11.94 19.06 23.69
C ARG A 177 11.06 20.30 23.63
N ALA A 178 9.80 20.13 23.25
CA ALA A 178 8.84 21.23 23.15
C ALA A 178 9.39 22.37 22.27
N VAL A 179 9.66 22.03 21.01
CA VAL A 179 10.09 22.98 19.99
C VAL A 179 9.01 23.11 18.92
N GLY A 180 8.71 24.30 18.41
CA GLY A 180 7.68 24.48 17.37
C GLY A 180 8.16 24.13 15.95
N GLY A 181 9.48 24.18 15.73
CA GLY A 181 10.14 23.77 14.49
C GLY A 181 10.70 22.34 14.53
N SER A 182 11.86 22.13 13.90
CA SER A 182 12.57 20.86 14.01
C SER A 182 13.34 20.77 15.33
N GLY A 183 13.53 19.57 15.87
CA GLY A 183 14.40 19.34 17.03
C GLY A 183 15.83 19.76 16.72
N ILE A 184 16.42 19.10 15.73
CA ILE A 184 17.79 19.34 15.29
C ILE A 184 17.80 19.50 13.78
N ARG A 185 18.48 20.52 13.28
CA ARG A 185 18.65 20.80 11.85
C ARG A 185 20.14 20.91 11.51
N VAL A 186 20.58 20.11 10.53
CA VAL A 186 21.97 20.09 10.05
C VAL A 186 21.97 20.35 8.54
N ARG A 187 22.75 21.34 8.08
CA ARG A 187 22.79 21.76 6.67
C ARG A 187 24.17 22.26 6.25
N GLY A 188 24.38 22.47 4.96
CA GLY A 188 25.68 22.84 4.41
C GLY A 188 26.61 21.64 4.31
N GLU A 189 27.85 21.81 4.78
CA GLU A 189 28.85 20.74 4.94
C GLU A 189 29.03 20.35 6.41
N ALA A 190 28.09 20.76 7.26
CA ALA A 190 28.15 20.52 8.70
C ALA A 190 28.07 19.03 9.03
N THR A 191 28.73 18.66 10.12
CA THR A 191 28.68 17.31 10.69
C THR A 191 28.10 17.33 12.09
N ALA A 192 27.35 16.29 12.45
CA ALA A 192 26.80 16.15 13.80
C ALA A 192 26.86 14.71 14.30
N VAL A 193 27.31 14.52 15.54
CA VAL A 193 27.35 13.22 16.23
C VAL A 193 26.49 13.33 17.49
N LEU A 194 25.40 12.57 17.54
CA LEU A 194 24.45 12.53 18.63
C LEU A 194 24.55 11.17 19.31
N ARG A 195 24.81 11.15 20.63
CA ARG A 195 24.92 9.93 21.44
C ARG A 195 23.96 9.99 22.61
N ARG A 196 23.07 8.99 22.74
CA ARG A 196 22.07 8.88 23.82
C ARG A 196 21.23 10.16 23.99
N CYS A 197 21.03 10.90 22.91
CA CYS A 197 20.20 12.09 22.89
C CYS A 197 18.71 11.77 22.77
N ALA A 198 17.87 12.62 23.33
CA ALA A 198 16.42 12.54 23.19
C ALA A 198 15.86 13.78 22.47
N VAL A 199 15.01 13.56 21.47
CA VAL A 199 14.22 14.62 20.83
C VAL A 199 12.74 14.29 21.02
N ASP A 200 12.01 15.15 21.74
CA ASP A 200 10.64 14.87 22.18
C ASP A 200 9.68 15.98 21.74
N LYS A 201 8.61 15.60 21.02
CA LYS A 201 7.54 16.49 20.55
C LYS A 201 8.01 17.72 19.76
N PRO A 202 8.81 17.57 18.70
CA PRO A 202 9.06 18.66 17.77
C PRO A 202 7.80 18.97 16.94
N GLY A 203 7.49 20.24 16.74
CA GLY A 203 6.37 20.72 15.92
C GLY A 203 6.57 20.48 14.42
N ARG A 204 7.75 20.02 14.00
CA ARG A 204 8.02 19.45 12.66
C ARG A 204 8.79 18.14 12.78
N ASN A 205 10.07 18.13 12.40
CA ASN A 205 10.89 16.93 12.35
C ASN A 205 11.71 16.74 13.64
N GLY A 206 12.01 15.51 14.02
CA GLY A 206 13.01 15.25 15.08
C GLY A 206 14.41 15.68 14.63
N LEU A 207 14.83 15.17 13.47
CA LEU A 207 16.07 15.50 12.79
C LEU A 207 15.79 15.87 11.34
N LEU A 208 16.30 17.02 10.91
CA LEU A 208 16.29 17.45 9.51
C LEU A 208 17.74 17.57 8.99
N VAL A 209 18.05 16.84 7.93
CA VAL A 209 19.34 16.87 7.24
C VAL A 209 19.16 17.35 5.81
N GLU A 210 19.98 18.32 5.41
CA GLU A 210 19.88 19.00 4.12
C GLU A 210 21.26 19.13 3.47
N GLU A 211 21.25 19.31 2.14
CA GLU A 211 22.45 19.62 1.34
C GLU A 211 23.51 18.51 1.41
N ARG A 212 24.73 18.80 1.90
CA ARG A 212 25.85 17.86 2.00
C ARG A 212 26.20 17.50 3.45
N ALA A 213 25.28 17.75 4.38
CA ALA A 213 25.51 17.45 5.79
C ALA A 213 25.69 15.95 6.04
N ALA A 214 26.39 15.61 7.12
CA ALA A 214 26.57 14.23 7.59
C ALA A 214 26.21 14.12 9.07
N VAL A 215 25.45 13.09 9.44
CA VAL A 215 24.95 12.95 10.82
C VAL A 215 25.07 11.51 11.30
N VAL A 216 25.52 11.34 12.54
CA VAL A 216 25.57 10.05 13.24
C VAL A 216 24.67 10.12 14.47
N LEU A 217 23.76 9.15 14.57
CA LEU A 217 22.87 8.93 15.71
C LEU A 217 23.23 7.59 16.32
N ASP A 218 23.53 7.58 17.60
CA ASP A 218 23.94 6.40 18.36
C ASP A 218 23.11 6.33 19.64
N GLU A 219 22.27 5.30 19.75
CA GLU A 219 21.33 5.09 20.86
C GLU A 219 20.38 6.28 21.13
N CYS A 220 20.03 7.04 20.09
CA CYS A 220 19.13 8.20 20.21
C CYS A 220 17.65 7.80 20.26
N ARG A 221 16.82 8.64 20.92
CA ARG A 221 15.37 8.48 20.96
C ARG A 221 14.68 9.68 20.34
N LEU A 222 13.89 9.47 19.29
CA LEU A 222 13.12 10.50 18.62
C LEU A 222 11.64 10.17 18.77
N LYS A 223 10.90 11.06 19.43
CA LYS A 223 9.53 10.78 19.86
C LYS A 223 8.54 11.88 19.47
N ASP A 224 7.34 11.45 19.05
CA ASP A 224 6.15 12.27 18.87
C ASP A 224 6.38 13.48 17.93
N ALA A 225 7.13 13.28 16.84
CA ALA A 225 7.36 14.34 15.85
C ALA A 225 6.08 14.62 15.06
N ALA A 226 5.69 15.89 14.90
CA ALA A 226 4.47 16.25 14.17
C ALA A 226 4.54 15.92 12.66
N ALA A 227 5.75 15.83 12.09
CA ALA A 227 6.00 15.40 10.71
C ALA A 227 6.83 14.11 10.71
N GLU A 228 7.92 14.06 9.93
CA GLU A 228 8.83 12.92 9.94
C GLU A 228 9.77 12.95 11.15
N ALA A 229 10.05 11.80 11.78
CA ALA A 229 11.02 11.78 12.89
C ALA A 229 12.44 12.08 12.40
N VAL A 230 12.88 11.40 11.34
CA VAL A 230 14.12 11.72 10.62
C VAL A 230 13.80 12.03 9.17
N ARG A 231 14.19 13.21 8.71
CA ARG A 231 14.03 13.65 7.31
C ARG A 231 15.37 14.02 6.71
N VAL A 232 15.74 13.32 5.64
CA VAL A 232 16.97 13.57 4.88
C VAL A 232 16.59 14.00 3.48
N LEU A 233 16.78 15.29 3.16
CA LEU A 233 16.52 15.83 1.82
C LEU A 233 17.77 15.74 0.91
N GLY A 234 18.95 15.66 1.52
CA GLY A 234 20.25 15.47 0.88
C GLY A 234 21.31 15.24 1.96
N SER A 235 22.36 14.51 1.62
CA SER A 235 23.54 14.33 2.48
C SER A 235 24.81 14.14 1.67
N ALA A 236 25.96 14.24 2.31
CA ALA A 236 27.20 13.70 1.74
C ALA A 236 27.03 12.19 1.50
N ALA A 237 27.57 11.68 0.39
CA ALA A 237 27.61 10.23 0.16
C ALA A 237 28.44 9.53 1.25
N ARG A 238 28.02 8.32 1.66
CA ARG A 238 28.87 7.47 2.51
C ARG A 238 30.14 7.06 1.76
N THR A 239 31.27 7.02 2.46
CA THR A 239 32.51 6.45 1.95
C THR A 239 32.45 4.93 1.84
N GLU A 240 33.30 4.32 1.01
CA GLU A 240 33.31 2.86 0.79
C GLU A 240 33.59 2.06 2.06
N ASP A 241 34.34 2.64 3.00
CA ASP A 241 34.59 2.08 4.33
C ASP A 241 33.39 2.18 5.28
N GLY A 242 32.35 2.95 4.91
CA GLY A 242 31.16 3.19 5.73
C GLY A 242 31.39 4.09 6.96
N GLU A 243 32.60 4.61 7.17
CA GLU A 243 32.96 5.34 8.39
C GLU A 243 32.57 6.83 8.34
N SER A 244 32.46 7.41 7.15
CA SER A 244 32.20 8.85 6.98
C SER A 244 31.10 9.14 5.96
N GLY A 245 30.52 10.34 6.04
CA GLY A 245 29.40 10.77 5.20
C GLY A 245 28.05 10.14 5.59
N GLY A 246 27.01 10.55 4.86
CA GLY A 246 25.64 10.06 5.02
C GLY A 246 24.97 10.42 6.34
N VAL A 247 23.80 9.83 6.54
CA VAL A 247 23.09 9.81 7.82
C VAL A 247 23.11 8.38 8.34
N ARG A 248 23.74 8.17 9.50
CA ARG A 248 23.90 6.84 10.11
C ARG A 248 23.14 6.80 11.44
N ILE A 249 22.24 5.84 11.58
CA ILE A 249 21.44 5.62 12.78
C ILE A 249 21.76 4.22 13.28
N THR A 250 22.30 4.13 14.50
CA THR A 250 22.68 2.87 15.14
C THR A 250 21.96 2.76 16.48
N GLY A 251 21.18 1.68 16.65
CA GLY A 251 20.36 1.49 17.83
C GLY A 251 19.26 2.53 17.95
N GLY A 252 18.73 2.67 19.17
CA GLY A 252 17.76 3.70 19.49
C GLY A 252 16.33 3.40 19.06
N GLU A 253 15.47 4.39 19.24
CA GLU A 253 14.03 4.28 18.98
C GLU A 253 13.48 5.53 18.29
N VAL A 254 12.66 5.31 17.26
CA VAL A 254 11.82 6.32 16.61
C VAL A 254 10.36 5.95 16.86
N THR A 255 9.58 6.81 17.50
CA THR A 255 8.19 6.48 17.89
C THR A 255 7.23 7.65 17.67
N GLY A 256 6.03 7.40 17.18
CA GLY A 256 4.94 8.39 17.17
C GLY A 256 5.11 9.51 16.12
N ALA A 257 5.71 9.21 14.97
CA ALA A 257 5.86 10.21 13.91
C ALA A 257 4.51 10.51 13.22
N GLY A 258 4.18 11.78 13.04
CA GLY A 258 2.96 12.25 12.36
C GLY A 258 2.98 12.07 10.84
N ALA A 259 4.13 11.71 10.27
CA ALA A 259 4.29 11.25 8.89
C ALA A 259 5.12 9.95 8.86
N ALA A 260 6.22 9.93 8.10
CA ALA A 260 7.12 8.78 8.07
C ALA A 260 8.05 8.74 9.30
N GLY A 261 8.39 7.55 9.80
CA GLY A 261 9.39 7.43 10.87
C GLY A 261 10.76 7.93 10.40
N ILE A 262 11.23 7.39 9.27
CA ILE A 262 12.47 7.81 8.61
C ILE A 262 12.20 8.01 7.12
N LEU A 263 12.52 9.18 6.58
CA LEU A 263 12.39 9.53 5.16
C LEU A 263 13.75 9.89 4.56
N ALA A 264 14.20 9.12 3.58
CA ALA A 264 15.32 9.44 2.71
C ALA A 264 14.79 9.95 1.36
N ALA A 265 15.06 11.20 1.02
CA ALA A 265 14.59 11.83 -0.22
C ALA A 265 15.75 12.48 -1.00
N GLY A 266 15.51 12.84 -2.25
CA GLY A 266 16.48 13.55 -3.07
C GLY A 266 17.75 12.73 -3.27
N THR A 267 18.89 13.25 -2.80
CA THR A 267 20.20 12.55 -2.86
C THR A 267 20.64 12.04 -1.50
N GLY A 268 19.71 11.88 -0.55
CA GLY A 268 20.03 11.39 0.80
C GLY A 268 20.57 9.96 0.78
N ASP A 269 21.66 9.75 1.50
CA ASP A 269 22.27 8.44 1.77
C ASP A 269 22.12 8.10 3.25
N VAL A 270 21.30 7.10 3.56
CA VAL A 270 20.86 6.77 4.92
C VAL A 270 21.13 5.30 5.24
N LEU A 271 21.83 5.06 6.35
CA LEU A 271 22.04 3.73 6.95
C LEU A 271 21.36 3.68 8.31
N VAL A 272 20.52 2.68 8.52
CA VAL A 272 19.87 2.41 9.80
C VAL A 272 20.21 0.98 10.20
N SER A 273 20.75 0.82 11.40
CA SER A 273 21.14 -0.48 11.94
C SER A 273 20.62 -0.65 13.37
N THR A 274 20.08 -1.83 13.70
CA THR A 274 19.63 -2.18 15.08
C THR A 274 18.60 -1.23 15.69
N CYS A 275 17.86 -0.47 14.87
CA CYS A 275 16.93 0.57 15.32
C CYS A 275 15.48 0.05 15.34
N SER A 276 14.67 0.55 16.28
CA SER A 276 13.23 0.30 16.33
C SER A 276 12.45 1.54 15.87
N VAL A 277 11.64 1.39 14.82
CA VAL A 277 10.69 2.40 14.34
C VAL A 277 9.28 1.95 14.65
N ARG A 278 8.51 2.77 15.39
CA ARG A 278 7.17 2.39 15.85
C ARG A 278 6.13 3.49 15.66
N ASP A 279 4.88 3.10 15.48
CA ASP A 279 3.70 3.95 15.59
C ASP A 279 3.80 5.21 14.69
N SER A 280 4.17 5.03 13.42
CA SER A 280 4.26 6.12 12.44
C SER A 280 2.92 6.28 11.72
N ALA A 281 2.43 7.50 11.51
CA ALA A 281 1.13 7.74 10.89
C ALA A 281 1.11 7.44 9.38
N ALA A 282 2.26 7.52 8.69
CA ALA A 282 2.41 7.12 7.30
C ALA A 282 3.32 5.88 7.19
N ALA A 283 4.40 5.97 6.42
CA ALA A 283 5.34 4.86 6.28
C ALA A 283 6.22 4.70 7.52
N GLY A 284 6.62 3.47 7.87
CA GLY A 284 7.65 3.28 8.88
C GLY A 284 8.98 3.87 8.43
N VAL A 285 9.46 3.40 7.28
CA VAL A 285 10.63 3.94 6.59
C VAL A 285 10.31 4.14 5.10
N SER A 286 10.76 5.24 4.51
CA SER A 286 10.60 5.51 3.09
C SER A 286 11.85 6.05 2.41
N ALA A 287 12.01 5.70 1.14
CA ALA A 287 13.01 6.21 0.23
C ALA A 287 12.36 6.70 -1.08
N ASP A 288 12.72 7.91 -1.52
CA ASP A 288 12.14 8.56 -2.69
C ASP A 288 13.19 9.34 -3.50
N GLY A 289 12.86 9.65 -4.76
CA GLY A 289 13.75 10.37 -5.68
C GLY A 289 14.95 9.51 -6.08
N SER A 290 16.16 9.94 -5.73
CA SER A 290 17.42 9.23 -6.03
C SER A 290 18.14 8.79 -4.74
N ALA A 291 17.39 8.64 -3.65
CA ALA A 291 17.96 8.34 -2.34
C ALA A 291 18.54 6.91 -2.27
N ARG A 292 19.51 6.73 -1.38
CA ARG A 292 20.03 5.42 -0.98
C ARG A 292 19.62 5.14 0.46
N LEU A 293 18.99 3.99 0.68
CA LEU A 293 18.53 3.55 1.99
C LEU A 293 19.08 2.16 2.30
N GLU A 294 19.62 1.97 3.50
CA GLU A 294 20.06 0.67 3.97
C GLU A 294 19.52 0.42 5.39
N LEU A 295 18.83 -0.71 5.56
CA LEU A 295 18.24 -1.16 6.82
C LEU A 295 18.87 -2.49 7.20
N ILE A 296 19.45 -2.58 8.41
CA ILE A 296 20.12 -3.79 8.90
C ILE A 296 19.62 -4.11 10.30
N ASP A 297 19.05 -5.29 10.51
CA ASP A 297 18.58 -5.76 11.83
C ASP A 297 17.62 -4.75 12.50
N CYS A 298 16.73 -4.16 11.70
CA CYS A 298 15.77 -3.16 12.18
C CYS A 298 14.42 -3.79 12.53
N ARG A 299 13.64 -3.10 13.38
CA ARG A 299 12.26 -3.47 13.70
C ARG A 299 11.32 -2.32 13.37
N ILE A 300 10.41 -2.55 12.43
CA ILE A 300 9.38 -1.59 12.02
C ILE A 300 8.03 -2.13 12.48
N ASN A 301 7.33 -1.41 13.35
CA ASN A 301 6.09 -1.89 13.96
C ASN A 301 5.00 -0.81 14.01
N GLY A 302 3.81 -1.08 13.47
CA GLY A 302 2.67 -0.17 13.57
C GLY A 302 2.83 1.06 12.67
N SER A 303 2.72 0.87 11.36
CA SER A 303 2.70 1.98 10.39
C SER A 303 1.28 2.23 9.88
N GLY A 304 0.83 3.49 9.87
CA GLY A 304 -0.50 3.89 9.38
C GLY A 304 -0.65 3.79 7.86
N ALA A 305 0.45 3.63 7.13
CA ALA A 305 0.48 3.18 5.75
C ALA A 305 1.36 1.92 5.61
N SER A 306 2.27 1.88 4.64
CA SER A 306 3.15 0.73 4.42
C SER A 306 4.37 0.73 5.35
N GLY A 307 4.92 -0.45 5.67
CA GLY A 307 6.08 -0.54 6.56
C GLY A 307 7.34 0.09 5.96
N VAL A 308 7.73 -0.38 4.78
CA VAL A 308 8.82 0.16 3.96
C VAL A 308 8.27 0.61 2.60
N VAL A 309 8.64 1.81 2.16
CA VAL A 309 8.24 2.34 0.84
C VAL A 309 9.46 2.78 0.04
N VAL A 310 9.59 2.34 -1.21
CA VAL A 310 10.65 2.77 -2.13
C VAL A 310 10.04 3.20 -3.45
N ARG A 311 10.29 4.45 -3.86
CA ARG A 311 9.72 5.09 -5.07
C ARG A 311 10.74 5.91 -5.84
N GLY A 312 10.34 6.49 -6.97
CA GLY A 312 11.23 7.23 -7.86
C GLY A 312 12.25 6.30 -8.53
N SER A 313 13.51 6.66 -8.35
CA SER A 313 14.71 5.92 -8.76
C SER A 313 15.57 5.53 -7.54
N ALA A 314 14.95 5.48 -6.35
CA ALA A 314 15.66 5.20 -5.11
C ALA A 314 16.14 3.75 -5.07
N ARG A 315 17.24 3.53 -4.33
CA ARG A 315 17.85 2.21 -4.13
C ARG A 315 17.80 1.87 -2.64
N ALA A 316 17.26 0.70 -2.33
CA ALA A 316 17.14 0.23 -0.95
C ALA A 316 17.75 -1.16 -0.74
N VAL A 317 18.44 -1.34 0.39
CA VAL A 317 18.89 -2.65 0.88
C VAL A 317 18.26 -2.88 2.25
N VAL A 318 17.61 -4.03 2.44
CA VAL A 318 16.92 -4.39 3.67
C VAL A 318 17.40 -5.77 4.11
N ALA A 319 18.23 -5.82 5.14
CA ALA A 319 18.80 -7.05 5.68
C ALA A 319 18.26 -7.33 7.09
N ASP A 320 17.85 -8.57 7.35
CA ASP A 320 17.44 -9.09 8.65
C ASP A 320 16.41 -8.21 9.40
N THR A 321 15.61 -7.46 8.66
CA THR A 321 14.67 -6.48 9.21
C THR A 321 13.28 -7.09 9.34
N THR A 322 12.60 -6.82 10.45
CA THR A 322 11.22 -7.26 10.69
C THR A 322 10.25 -6.10 10.50
N VAL A 323 9.23 -6.31 9.67
CA VAL A 323 8.10 -5.40 9.47
C VAL A 323 6.83 -6.05 10.02
N ARG A 324 6.13 -5.33 10.90
CA ARG A 324 4.90 -5.82 11.55
C ARG A 324 3.82 -4.73 11.59
N GLY A 325 2.56 -5.11 11.42
CA GLY A 325 1.43 -4.23 11.78
C GLY A 325 1.30 -3.04 10.84
N ALA A 326 1.59 -3.22 9.56
CA ALA A 326 1.43 -2.16 8.56
C ALA A 326 -0.02 -2.11 8.09
N GLN A 327 -0.65 -0.93 8.17
CA GLN A 327 -2.02 -0.70 7.69
C GLN A 327 -2.11 -0.64 6.15
N GLY A 328 -0.97 -0.60 5.46
CA GLY A 328 -0.83 -0.78 4.02
C GLY A 328 -0.15 -2.10 3.67
N ASN A 329 0.78 -2.05 2.72
CA ASN A 329 1.67 -3.17 2.41
C ASN A 329 2.80 -3.26 3.43
N GLY A 330 3.40 -4.44 3.60
CA GLY A 330 4.63 -4.54 4.40
C GLY A 330 5.79 -3.78 3.75
N ILE A 331 6.07 -4.10 2.48
CA ILE A 331 7.07 -3.47 1.62
C ILE A 331 6.39 -3.09 0.31
N LEU A 332 6.44 -1.81 -0.05
CA LEU A 332 5.92 -1.28 -1.32
C LEU A 332 7.07 -0.74 -2.16
N VAL A 333 7.19 -1.24 -3.38
CA VAL A 333 8.19 -0.81 -4.37
C VAL A 333 7.46 -0.37 -5.63
N GLY A 334 7.70 0.87 -6.07
CA GLY A 334 7.01 1.42 -7.23
C GLY A 334 7.92 2.24 -8.15
N GLU A 335 7.34 2.69 -9.27
CA GLU A 335 8.03 3.51 -10.27
C GLU A 335 9.26 2.80 -10.85
N ARG A 336 10.48 3.33 -10.70
CA ARG A 336 11.74 2.70 -11.17
C ARG A 336 12.68 2.38 -10.01
N ALA A 337 12.12 2.18 -8.82
CA ALA A 337 12.89 1.88 -7.63
C ALA A 337 13.53 0.48 -7.70
N GLU A 338 14.66 0.33 -7.02
CA GLU A 338 15.35 -0.94 -6.86
C GLU A 338 15.45 -1.29 -5.37
N ILE A 339 15.04 -2.51 -5.00
CA ILE A 339 15.21 -3.01 -3.63
C ILE A 339 15.87 -4.39 -3.61
N ARG A 340 16.76 -4.60 -2.64
CA ARG A 340 17.28 -5.92 -2.28
C ARG A 340 16.92 -6.23 -0.83
N VAL A 341 16.20 -7.32 -0.62
CA VAL A 341 15.79 -7.81 0.71
C VAL A 341 16.48 -9.14 0.99
N VAL A 342 17.20 -9.24 2.10
CA VAL A 342 17.91 -10.46 2.52
C VAL A 342 17.50 -10.82 3.94
N GLY A 343 16.85 -11.97 4.11
CA GLY A 343 16.34 -12.42 5.40
C GLY A 343 15.18 -11.55 5.90
N GLY A 344 15.02 -11.51 7.22
CA GLY A 344 13.94 -10.76 7.87
C GLY A 344 12.57 -11.43 7.79
N ALA A 345 11.55 -10.68 8.22
CA ALA A 345 10.16 -11.15 8.21
C ALA A 345 9.17 -10.00 8.01
N VAL A 346 8.10 -10.25 7.25
CA VAL A 346 6.95 -9.34 7.09
C VAL A 346 5.70 -10.05 7.55
N ARG A 347 4.97 -9.44 8.49
CA ARG A 347 3.78 -10.07 9.08
C ARG A 347 2.72 -9.10 9.56
N ASP A 348 1.50 -9.58 9.74
CA ASP A 348 0.38 -8.79 10.27
C ASP A 348 0.15 -7.49 9.46
N THR A 349 0.02 -7.60 8.13
CA THR A 349 -0.24 -6.45 7.23
C THR A 349 -1.73 -6.37 6.87
N SER A 350 -2.24 -5.19 6.50
CA SER A 350 -3.62 -5.04 6.03
C SER A 350 -3.80 -5.28 4.53
N TYR A 351 -2.71 -5.26 3.76
CA TYR A 351 -2.66 -5.62 2.34
C TYR A 351 -1.57 -6.68 2.11
N SER A 352 -0.98 -6.71 0.91
CA SER A 352 0.09 -7.62 0.56
C SER A 352 1.37 -7.39 1.39
N ALA A 353 2.12 -8.46 1.69
CA ALA A 353 3.38 -8.31 2.44
C ALA A 353 4.45 -7.59 1.60
N VAL A 354 4.66 -8.01 0.37
CA VAL A 354 5.53 -7.32 -0.60
C VAL A 354 4.72 -7.03 -1.86
N HIS A 355 4.71 -5.77 -2.28
CA HIS A 355 4.06 -5.36 -3.53
C HIS A 355 5.03 -4.58 -4.41
N ILE A 356 5.19 -5.04 -5.64
CA ILE A 356 6.10 -4.49 -6.65
C ILE A 356 5.26 -4.06 -7.85
N THR A 357 5.30 -2.77 -8.20
CA THR A 357 4.52 -2.21 -9.30
C THR A 357 5.37 -1.21 -10.13
N GLY A 358 4.82 -0.67 -11.22
CA GLY A 358 5.56 0.17 -12.16
C GLY A 358 6.60 -0.63 -12.93
N GLU A 359 7.80 -0.07 -13.05
CA GLU A 359 9.00 -0.68 -13.63
C GLU A 359 10.02 -1.05 -12.53
N ALA A 360 9.56 -1.20 -11.28
CA ALA A 360 10.41 -1.45 -10.14
C ALA A 360 11.05 -2.84 -10.18
N THR A 361 12.23 -2.97 -9.57
CA THR A 361 12.96 -4.23 -9.47
C THR A 361 13.17 -4.62 -8.01
N ALA A 362 12.85 -5.86 -7.67
CA ALA A 362 13.05 -6.41 -6.34
C ALA A 362 13.82 -7.74 -6.39
N GLU A 363 14.86 -7.83 -5.57
CA GLU A 363 15.59 -9.05 -5.27
C GLU A 363 15.25 -9.48 -3.84
N LEU A 364 14.63 -10.63 -3.64
CA LEU A 364 14.22 -11.15 -2.34
C LEU A 364 14.93 -12.47 -2.07
N ALA A 365 15.67 -12.56 -0.97
CA ALA A 365 16.37 -13.78 -0.58
C ALA A 365 16.03 -14.15 0.86
N ALA A 366 15.67 -15.40 1.12
CA ALA A 366 15.37 -15.94 2.45
C ALA A 366 14.30 -15.15 3.26
N LEU A 367 13.41 -14.43 2.58
CA LEU A 367 12.36 -13.64 3.21
C LEU A 367 11.25 -14.53 3.76
N ARG A 368 10.76 -14.22 4.97
CA ARG A 368 9.61 -14.88 5.58
C ARG A 368 8.40 -13.95 5.57
N VAL A 369 7.29 -14.44 5.07
CA VAL A 369 6.00 -13.75 5.07
C VAL A 369 4.99 -14.59 5.85
N GLU A 370 4.31 -13.96 6.80
CA GLU A 370 3.35 -14.61 7.68
C GLU A 370 2.07 -13.77 7.81
N ASP A 371 0.93 -14.40 7.60
CA ASP A 371 -0.40 -13.87 7.92
C ASP A 371 -0.71 -12.51 7.23
N THR A 372 -1.09 -12.59 5.96
CA THR A 372 -1.42 -11.43 5.11
C THR A 372 -2.79 -11.64 4.46
N PRO A 373 -3.71 -10.65 4.45
CA PRO A 373 -5.05 -10.81 3.90
C PRO A 373 -5.07 -10.96 2.37
N GLU A 374 -4.07 -10.41 1.68
CA GLU A 374 -3.95 -10.50 0.23
C GLU A 374 -2.83 -11.47 -0.20
N HIS A 375 -1.76 -10.93 -0.79
CA HIS A 375 -0.68 -11.70 -1.36
C HIS A 375 0.54 -11.71 -0.45
N GLY A 376 1.27 -12.83 -0.46
CA GLY A 376 2.59 -12.86 0.18
C GLY A 376 3.57 -11.96 -0.58
N ILE A 377 3.71 -12.22 -1.88
CA ILE A 377 4.43 -11.36 -2.83
C ILE A 377 3.51 -11.11 -4.02
N GLY A 378 3.25 -9.85 -4.32
CA GLY A 378 2.51 -9.40 -5.50
C GLY A 378 3.40 -8.60 -6.45
N VAL A 379 3.36 -8.94 -7.73
CA VAL A 379 4.01 -8.19 -8.81
C VAL A 379 2.96 -7.85 -9.86
N SER A 380 2.84 -6.57 -10.17
CA SER A 380 1.90 -6.04 -11.16
C SER A 380 2.62 -5.16 -12.19
N GLU A 381 1.88 -4.75 -13.22
CA GLU A 381 2.38 -3.87 -14.28
C GLU A 381 3.64 -4.44 -14.94
N ARG A 382 4.81 -3.78 -14.83
CA ARG A 382 6.09 -4.23 -15.40
C ARG A 382 7.14 -4.52 -14.34
N GLY A 383 6.69 -4.79 -13.11
CA GLY A 383 7.56 -5.11 -12.00
C GLY A 383 8.43 -6.34 -12.30
N ARG A 384 9.66 -6.31 -11.80
CA ARG A 384 10.64 -7.40 -11.94
C ARG A 384 10.96 -7.99 -10.58
N LEU A 385 10.79 -9.30 -10.46
CA LEU A 385 11.08 -10.05 -9.25
C LEU A 385 12.16 -11.10 -9.48
N THR A 386 13.17 -11.09 -8.62
CA THR A 386 14.04 -12.25 -8.38
C THR A 386 13.80 -12.73 -6.95
N ALA A 387 13.42 -13.98 -6.75
CA ALA A 387 13.16 -14.53 -5.41
C ALA A 387 13.91 -15.85 -5.18
N GLU A 388 14.60 -15.96 -4.05
CA GLU A 388 15.38 -17.13 -3.65
C GLU A 388 15.02 -17.54 -2.20
N ASP A 389 14.73 -18.82 -1.97
CA ASP A 389 14.51 -19.39 -0.63
C ASP A 389 13.42 -18.69 0.23
N CYS A 390 12.43 -18.08 -0.40
CA CYS A 390 11.35 -17.35 0.28
C CYS A 390 10.27 -18.28 0.85
N ARG A 391 9.73 -17.94 2.03
CA ARG A 391 8.66 -18.69 2.69
C ARG A 391 7.43 -17.81 2.90
N LEU A 392 6.31 -18.18 2.29
CA LEU A 392 5.06 -17.44 2.28
C LEU A 392 3.99 -18.28 2.98
N THR A 393 3.48 -17.84 4.11
CA THR A 393 2.52 -18.60 4.91
C THR A 393 1.33 -17.76 5.32
N GLY A 394 0.10 -18.29 5.21
CA GLY A 394 -1.09 -17.60 5.71
C GLY A 394 -1.57 -16.46 4.81
N CYS A 395 -1.51 -16.63 3.48
CA CYS A 395 -1.89 -15.58 2.53
C CYS A 395 -3.37 -15.74 2.09
N GLY A 396 -4.21 -14.74 2.34
CA GLY A 396 -5.65 -14.78 2.11
C GLY A 396 -6.09 -14.80 0.63
N LEU A 397 -5.21 -14.40 -0.29
CA LEU A 397 -5.40 -14.53 -1.74
C LEU A 397 -4.41 -15.50 -2.39
N SER A 398 -3.17 -15.07 -2.62
CA SER A 398 -2.15 -15.93 -3.28
C SER A 398 -0.84 -15.85 -2.51
N GLY A 399 -0.08 -16.94 -2.44
CA GLY A 399 1.30 -16.84 -1.93
C GLY A 399 2.13 -15.91 -2.82
N LEU A 400 2.22 -16.25 -4.09
CA LEU A 400 2.88 -15.45 -5.12
C LEU A 400 1.86 -15.07 -6.20
N ASN A 401 1.73 -13.78 -6.50
CA ASN A 401 0.85 -13.25 -7.54
C ASN A 401 1.67 -12.46 -8.57
N LEU A 402 1.56 -12.85 -9.84
CA LEU A 402 2.22 -12.19 -10.98
C LEU A 402 1.15 -11.81 -11.99
N ASP A 403 0.97 -10.53 -12.25
CA ASP A 403 -0.09 -9.99 -13.11
C ASP A 403 0.44 -8.95 -14.12
N GLY A 404 -0.38 -8.65 -15.13
CA GLY A 404 -0.07 -7.69 -16.19
C GLY A 404 1.09 -8.16 -17.07
N TYR A 405 2.22 -7.47 -16.97
CA TYR A 405 3.47 -7.74 -17.68
C TYR A 405 4.65 -7.99 -16.71
N ALA A 406 4.35 -8.39 -15.47
CA ALA A 406 5.35 -8.74 -14.47
C ALA A 406 6.33 -9.80 -14.99
N ALA A 407 7.62 -9.59 -14.75
CA ALA A 407 8.65 -10.60 -15.01
C ALA A 407 9.17 -11.17 -13.69
N ALA A 408 9.33 -12.49 -13.61
CA ALA A 408 9.75 -13.15 -12.38
C ALA A 408 10.70 -14.32 -12.65
N THR A 409 11.78 -14.38 -11.88
CA THR A 409 12.65 -15.56 -11.75
C THR A 409 12.64 -15.99 -10.29
N VAL A 410 12.14 -17.18 -10.01
CA VAL A 410 11.98 -17.70 -8.64
C VAL A 410 12.67 -19.05 -8.53
N ASP A 411 13.56 -19.21 -7.54
CA ASP A 411 14.20 -20.49 -7.20
C ASP A 411 13.98 -20.78 -5.70
N GLY A 412 13.30 -21.87 -5.36
CA GLY A 412 13.11 -22.28 -3.97
C GLY A 412 12.07 -21.45 -3.20
N VAL A 413 10.82 -21.35 -3.68
CA VAL A 413 9.73 -20.71 -2.91
C VAL A 413 8.87 -21.76 -2.20
N THR A 414 8.58 -21.56 -0.91
CA THR A 414 7.60 -22.37 -0.18
C THR A 414 6.35 -21.56 0.13
N VAL A 415 5.20 -21.99 -0.37
CA VAL A 415 3.89 -21.41 -0.09
C VAL A 415 3.08 -22.38 0.76
N ARG A 416 2.52 -21.93 1.88
CA ARG A 416 1.73 -22.78 2.78
C ARG A 416 0.49 -22.08 3.34
N ARG A 417 -0.64 -22.79 3.45
CA ARG A 417 -1.88 -22.25 4.04
C ARG A 417 -2.30 -20.94 3.37
N SER A 418 -2.53 -20.96 2.06
CA SER A 418 -3.02 -19.81 1.30
C SER A 418 -4.24 -20.18 0.49
N ARG A 419 -5.02 -19.19 0.03
CA ARG A 419 -6.15 -19.47 -0.87
C ARG A 419 -5.68 -20.09 -2.19
N ASN A 420 -4.73 -19.45 -2.87
CA ASN A 420 -3.98 -20.00 -4.00
C ASN A 420 -2.49 -20.07 -3.68
N GLY A 421 -1.76 -21.02 -4.26
CA GLY A 421 -0.31 -21.11 -4.09
C GLY A 421 0.43 -20.05 -4.90
N VAL A 422 0.52 -20.29 -6.21
CA VAL A 422 1.15 -19.39 -7.19
C VAL A 422 0.14 -19.06 -8.28
N THR A 423 -0.06 -17.78 -8.53
CA THR A 423 -0.93 -17.25 -9.60
C THR A 423 -0.07 -16.49 -10.59
N ALA A 424 0.13 -17.06 -11.78
CA ALA A 424 0.92 -16.51 -12.87
C ALA A 424 0.00 -16.10 -14.03
N GLN A 425 -0.56 -14.88 -13.94
CA GLN A 425 -1.44 -14.30 -14.96
C GLN A 425 -0.73 -13.26 -15.84
N SER A 426 0.58 -13.12 -15.65
CA SER A 426 1.41 -12.20 -16.41
C SER A 426 1.69 -12.69 -17.85
N ARG A 427 1.76 -11.72 -18.77
CA ARG A 427 2.31 -11.88 -20.14
C ARG A 427 3.82 -11.64 -20.22
N GLY A 428 4.46 -11.31 -19.09
CA GLY A 428 5.90 -11.17 -18.96
C GLY A 428 6.62 -12.52 -18.85
N GLU A 429 7.95 -12.47 -18.79
CA GLU A 429 8.79 -13.67 -18.66
C GLU A 429 8.71 -14.20 -17.22
N VAL A 430 8.12 -15.38 -17.04
CA VAL A 430 7.95 -16.02 -15.72
C VAL A 430 8.62 -17.38 -15.71
N ARG A 431 9.62 -17.55 -14.84
CA ARG A 431 10.29 -18.82 -14.55
C ARG A 431 10.25 -19.12 -13.06
N ILE A 432 9.72 -20.28 -12.70
CA ILE A 432 9.59 -20.70 -11.31
C ILE A 432 10.16 -22.12 -11.15
N LYS A 433 11.11 -22.26 -10.23
CA LYS A 433 11.85 -23.50 -9.98
C LYS A 433 11.83 -23.87 -8.49
N ASP A 434 11.78 -25.17 -8.19
CA ASP A 434 11.72 -25.74 -6.81
C ASP A 434 10.65 -25.06 -5.92
N ALA A 435 9.47 -24.79 -6.49
CA ALA A 435 8.35 -24.28 -5.71
C ALA A 435 7.68 -25.42 -4.92
N ARG A 436 7.44 -25.21 -3.62
CA ARG A 436 6.71 -26.13 -2.75
C ARG A 436 5.43 -25.49 -2.27
N ILE A 437 4.29 -26.01 -2.72
CA ILE A 437 2.97 -25.46 -2.44
C ILE A 437 2.20 -26.47 -1.61
N ILE A 438 1.83 -26.08 -0.39
CA ILE A 438 1.35 -27.00 0.65
C ILE A 438 0.06 -26.47 1.27
N ASP A 439 -0.98 -27.31 1.32
CA ASP A 439 -2.25 -27.04 2.00
C ASP A 439 -2.88 -25.71 1.57
N VAL A 440 -3.37 -25.66 0.32
CA VAL A 440 -4.02 -24.47 -0.25
C VAL A 440 -5.52 -24.70 -0.45
N GLU A 441 -6.33 -23.65 -0.23
CA GLU A 441 -7.79 -23.78 -0.24
C GLU A 441 -8.36 -24.03 -1.64
N ARG A 442 -7.71 -23.49 -2.68
CA ARG A 442 -8.15 -23.60 -4.07
C ARG A 442 -7.08 -24.26 -4.94
N ALA A 443 -6.41 -23.49 -5.79
CA ALA A 443 -5.46 -24.00 -6.76
C ALA A 443 -4.03 -23.90 -6.22
N GLY A 444 -3.24 -24.95 -6.42
CA GLY A 444 -1.81 -24.90 -6.14
C GLY A 444 -1.14 -23.90 -7.06
N LEU A 445 -1.25 -24.12 -8.37
CA LEU A 445 -0.69 -23.27 -9.41
C LEU A 445 -1.79 -22.86 -10.38
N THR A 446 -1.83 -21.59 -10.74
CA THR A 446 -2.77 -21.06 -11.74
C THR A 446 -1.99 -20.31 -12.82
N CYS A 447 -2.14 -20.72 -14.08
CA CYS A 447 -1.69 -19.98 -15.26
C CYS A 447 -2.86 -19.19 -15.82
N GLY A 448 -2.73 -17.86 -15.91
CA GLY A 448 -3.77 -16.98 -16.45
C GLY A 448 -3.86 -17.01 -17.98
N PRO A 449 -4.87 -16.36 -18.55
CA PRO A 449 -5.07 -16.34 -19.99
C PRO A 449 -3.88 -15.74 -20.75
N ASP A 450 -3.59 -16.30 -21.92
CA ASP A 450 -2.46 -15.89 -22.79
C ASP A 450 -1.07 -15.94 -22.11
N SER A 451 -0.93 -16.60 -20.96
CA SER A 451 0.33 -16.67 -20.24
C SER A 451 1.18 -17.87 -20.69
N VAL A 452 2.50 -17.69 -20.66
CA VAL A 452 3.49 -18.72 -21.04
C VAL A 452 4.54 -18.99 -19.94
N PRO A 453 4.14 -19.20 -18.67
CA PRO A 453 5.09 -19.43 -17.59
C PRO A 453 5.80 -20.80 -17.69
N GLU A 454 7.04 -20.84 -17.23
CA GLU A 454 7.84 -22.06 -17.11
C GLU A 454 7.94 -22.49 -15.65
N PHE A 455 7.58 -23.74 -15.36
CA PHE A 455 7.70 -24.35 -14.04
C PHE A 455 8.56 -25.60 -14.10
N THR A 456 9.56 -25.69 -13.22
CA THR A 456 10.47 -26.83 -13.13
C THR A 456 10.64 -27.29 -11.68
N ASP A 457 10.63 -28.60 -11.44
CA ASP A 457 10.82 -29.19 -10.10
C ASP A 457 9.79 -28.72 -9.05
N CYS A 458 8.58 -28.32 -9.47
CA CYS A 458 7.56 -27.81 -8.56
C CYS A 458 6.74 -28.95 -7.92
N ARG A 459 6.50 -28.86 -6.61
CA ARG A 459 5.74 -29.83 -5.82
C ARG A 459 4.50 -29.19 -5.20
N ILE A 460 3.33 -29.71 -5.52
CA ILE A 460 2.04 -29.29 -4.99
C ILE A 460 1.44 -30.43 -4.17
N SER A 461 1.04 -30.13 -2.94
CA SER A 461 0.36 -31.09 -2.05
C SER A 461 -0.79 -30.44 -1.29
N GLY A 462 -1.95 -31.10 -1.21
CA GLY A 462 -3.06 -30.63 -0.38
C GLY A 462 -3.85 -29.46 -0.99
N ALA A 463 -4.20 -29.52 -2.27
CA ALA A 463 -4.98 -28.45 -2.94
C ALA A 463 -6.49 -28.74 -2.93
N GLY A 464 -7.31 -27.74 -2.58
CA GLY A 464 -8.75 -27.90 -2.40
C GLY A 464 -9.57 -27.97 -3.70
N THR A 465 -9.17 -27.30 -4.79
CA THR A 465 -9.90 -27.36 -6.07
C THR A 465 -9.12 -28.07 -7.17
N ALA A 466 -7.86 -27.71 -7.37
CA ALA A 466 -7.00 -28.37 -8.35
C ALA A 466 -5.53 -28.20 -7.99
N GLY A 467 -4.69 -29.15 -8.37
CA GLY A 467 -3.24 -29.00 -8.21
C GLY A 467 -2.70 -27.87 -9.09
N ILE A 468 -2.99 -27.96 -10.39
CA ILE A 468 -2.58 -26.99 -11.41
C ILE A 468 -3.79 -26.66 -12.30
N VAL A 469 -4.00 -25.37 -12.55
CA VAL A 469 -5.05 -24.84 -13.44
C VAL A 469 -4.41 -24.05 -14.57
N ILE A 470 -4.79 -24.37 -15.79
CA ILE A 470 -4.34 -23.70 -17.00
C ILE A 470 -5.55 -23.04 -17.64
N ALA A 471 -5.58 -21.71 -17.64
CA ALA A 471 -6.69 -20.93 -18.18
C ALA A 471 -6.70 -20.91 -19.72
N GLU A 472 -7.70 -20.22 -20.27
CA GLU A 472 -7.91 -20.13 -21.72
C GLU A 472 -6.66 -19.59 -22.44
N LYS A 473 -6.26 -20.25 -23.54
CA LYS A 473 -5.09 -19.88 -24.38
C LYS A 473 -3.75 -19.83 -23.65
N ALA A 474 -3.67 -20.25 -22.40
CA ALA A 474 -2.41 -20.34 -21.68
C ALA A 474 -1.58 -21.52 -22.24
N ALA A 475 -0.29 -21.30 -22.46
CA ALA A 475 0.63 -22.31 -22.97
C ALA A 475 1.86 -22.48 -22.06
N PRO A 476 1.66 -22.91 -20.80
CA PRO A 476 2.76 -23.07 -19.86
C PRO A 476 3.60 -24.31 -20.16
N THR A 477 4.86 -24.29 -19.70
CA THR A 477 5.72 -25.48 -19.69
C THR A 477 5.90 -25.99 -18.27
N LEU A 478 5.52 -27.25 -18.02
CA LEU A 478 5.68 -27.95 -16.74
C LEU A 478 6.70 -29.08 -16.92
N ARG A 479 7.78 -29.09 -16.12
CA ARG A 479 8.83 -30.11 -16.18
C ARG A 479 9.16 -30.63 -14.79
N ASP A 480 9.23 -31.95 -14.65
CA ASP A 480 9.69 -32.60 -13.42
C ASP A 480 8.85 -32.22 -12.18
N CYS A 481 7.55 -31.93 -12.40
CA CYS A 481 6.63 -31.49 -11.36
C CYS A 481 5.93 -32.67 -10.66
N ALA A 482 5.44 -32.45 -9.45
CA ALA A 482 4.63 -33.42 -8.72
C ALA A 482 3.39 -32.78 -8.10
N VAL A 483 2.23 -33.40 -8.28
CA VAL A 483 0.94 -33.02 -7.69
C VAL A 483 0.43 -34.19 -6.85
N SER A 484 0.03 -33.93 -5.60
CA SER A 484 -0.49 -34.98 -4.72
C SER A 484 -1.57 -34.49 -3.76
N GLY A 485 -2.48 -35.38 -3.35
CA GLY A 485 -3.42 -35.11 -2.27
C GLY A 485 -4.37 -33.96 -2.59
N THR A 486 -4.91 -33.90 -3.80
CA THR A 486 -5.86 -32.86 -4.20
C THR A 486 -7.29 -33.30 -3.93
N VAL A 487 -8.14 -32.42 -3.40
CA VAL A 487 -9.57 -32.71 -3.22
C VAL A 487 -10.29 -32.73 -4.58
N GLY A 488 -9.90 -31.86 -5.51
CA GLY A 488 -10.35 -31.92 -6.90
C GLY A 488 -9.33 -32.59 -7.83
N SER A 489 -9.22 -32.09 -9.07
CA SER A 489 -8.38 -32.70 -10.11
C SER A 489 -6.91 -32.33 -9.96
N GLY A 490 -6.01 -33.19 -10.43
CA GLY A 490 -4.57 -32.91 -10.38
C GLY A 490 -4.16 -31.77 -11.31
N LEU A 491 -4.47 -31.91 -12.60
CA LEU A 491 -4.20 -30.93 -13.65
C LEU A 491 -5.49 -30.63 -14.41
N VAL A 492 -5.84 -29.34 -14.55
CA VAL A 492 -7.03 -28.87 -15.27
C VAL A 492 -6.60 -27.94 -16.39
N VAL A 493 -7.08 -28.21 -17.61
CA VAL A 493 -6.81 -27.39 -18.80
C VAL A 493 -8.13 -26.89 -19.34
N ALA A 494 -8.33 -25.58 -19.29
CA ALA A 494 -9.51 -24.91 -19.83
C ALA A 494 -9.47 -24.85 -21.36
N ARG A 495 -10.55 -24.34 -21.94
CA ARG A 495 -10.71 -24.14 -23.39
C ARG A 495 -9.49 -23.50 -24.05
N ASP A 496 -9.06 -24.05 -25.18
CA ASP A 496 -7.90 -23.56 -25.95
C ASP A 496 -6.56 -23.49 -25.18
N GLY A 497 -6.46 -24.00 -23.95
CA GLY A 497 -5.19 -24.12 -23.25
C GLY A 497 -4.27 -25.13 -23.95
N ASP A 498 -2.99 -24.80 -24.10
CA ASP A 498 -2.02 -25.63 -24.85
C ASP A 498 -0.71 -25.84 -24.06
N PRO A 499 -0.76 -26.55 -22.91
CA PRO A 499 0.41 -26.76 -22.10
C PRO A 499 1.38 -27.79 -22.68
N THR A 500 2.67 -27.65 -22.33
CA THR A 500 3.66 -28.73 -22.48
C THR A 500 4.00 -29.29 -21.11
N VAL A 501 3.62 -30.54 -20.84
CA VAL A 501 3.79 -31.22 -19.56
C VAL A 501 4.71 -32.42 -19.73
N LEU A 502 5.88 -32.39 -19.09
CA LEU A 502 6.92 -33.41 -19.22
C LEU A 502 7.27 -33.98 -17.84
N ARG A 503 7.35 -35.30 -17.74
CA ARG A 503 7.82 -36.01 -16.53
C ARG A 503 7.11 -35.56 -15.25
N THR A 504 5.80 -35.31 -15.34
CA THR A 504 5.00 -34.88 -14.19
C THR A 504 4.29 -36.06 -13.55
N THR A 505 4.36 -36.14 -12.22
CA THR A 505 3.63 -37.14 -11.44
C THR A 505 2.39 -36.52 -10.80
N VAL A 506 1.22 -37.11 -11.02
CA VAL A 506 -0.03 -36.74 -10.36
C VAL A 506 -0.56 -37.95 -9.61
N LYS A 507 -0.82 -37.80 -8.33
CA LYS A 507 -1.34 -38.89 -7.50
C LYS A 507 -2.34 -38.43 -6.46
N ASP A 508 -3.12 -39.38 -5.94
CA ASP A 508 -4.00 -39.18 -4.80
C ASP A 508 -4.97 -37.99 -5.03
N THR A 509 -5.75 -38.05 -6.12
CA THR A 509 -6.68 -36.96 -6.52
C THR A 509 -8.14 -37.35 -6.29
N GLY A 510 -8.93 -36.45 -5.71
CA GLY A 510 -10.37 -36.65 -5.46
C GLY A 510 -11.24 -36.55 -6.72
N LYS A 511 -10.70 -36.08 -7.84
CA LYS A 511 -11.30 -36.18 -9.19
C LYS A 511 -10.33 -36.86 -10.17
N ASN A 512 -10.15 -36.29 -11.37
CA ASN A 512 -9.27 -36.81 -12.41
C ASN A 512 -7.79 -36.46 -12.13
N GLY A 513 -6.87 -37.26 -12.67
CA GLY A 513 -5.45 -36.89 -12.68
C GLY A 513 -5.19 -35.74 -13.66
N LEU A 514 -5.73 -35.88 -14.89
CA LEU A 514 -5.74 -34.87 -15.94
C LEU A 514 -7.18 -34.64 -16.41
N PHE A 515 -7.63 -33.40 -16.40
CA PHE A 515 -8.91 -32.95 -16.95
C PHE A 515 -8.63 -31.93 -18.05
N VAL A 516 -8.94 -32.29 -19.30
CA VAL A 516 -8.87 -31.38 -20.45
C VAL A 516 -10.31 -31.02 -20.82
N ASP A 517 -10.64 -29.75 -20.67
CA ASP A 517 -11.97 -29.20 -20.98
C ASP A 517 -12.17 -29.05 -22.49
N GLU A 518 -13.37 -28.67 -22.90
CA GLU A 518 -13.78 -28.49 -24.30
C GLU A 518 -12.77 -27.67 -25.12
N GLY A 519 -12.32 -28.19 -26.26
CA GLY A 519 -11.35 -27.53 -27.14
C GLY A 519 -9.92 -27.40 -26.58
N GLY A 520 -9.66 -27.95 -25.39
CA GLY A 520 -8.32 -27.97 -24.78
C GLY A 520 -7.30 -28.77 -25.59
N LYS A 521 -6.05 -28.33 -25.55
CA LYS A 521 -4.91 -28.93 -26.27
C LYS A 521 -3.81 -29.31 -25.28
N GLY A 522 -2.58 -29.37 -25.76
CA GLY A 522 -1.39 -29.64 -24.95
C GLY A 522 -0.75 -30.98 -25.25
N ARG A 523 0.52 -31.06 -24.86
CA ARG A 523 1.37 -32.24 -24.97
C ARG A 523 1.74 -32.73 -23.58
N TYR A 524 1.48 -34.01 -23.33
CA TYR A 524 1.74 -34.68 -22.06
C TYR A 524 2.64 -35.87 -22.33
N GLU A 525 3.86 -35.86 -21.79
CA GLU A 525 4.88 -36.86 -22.10
C GLU A 525 5.58 -37.37 -20.83
N ASP A 526 5.75 -38.69 -20.77
CA ASP A 526 6.42 -39.39 -19.65
C ASP A 526 5.79 -39.08 -18.28
N CYS A 527 4.48 -38.82 -18.24
CA CYS A 527 3.73 -38.50 -17.02
C CYS A 527 3.21 -39.76 -16.32
N VAL A 528 3.12 -39.70 -14.99
CA VAL A 528 2.57 -40.79 -14.16
C VAL A 528 1.30 -40.29 -13.48
N LEU A 529 0.18 -40.99 -13.67
CA LEU A 529 -1.10 -40.70 -13.02
C LEU A 529 -1.48 -41.90 -12.15
N SER A 530 -1.78 -41.70 -10.87
CA SER A 530 -2.13 -42.82 -9.98
C SER A 530 -3.16 -42.45 -8.92
N THR A 531 -3.92 -43.44 -8.44
CA THR A 531 -4.86 -43.27 -7.32
C THR A 531 -5.85 -42.10 -7.54
N THR A 532 -6.55 -42.10 -8.67
CA THR A 532 -7.57 -41.08 -9.01
C THR A 532 -8.98 -41.62 -8.73
N ALA A 533 -9.89 -40.78 -8.22
CA ALA A 533 -11.27 -41.20 -7.92
C ALA A 533 -12.18 -41.26 -9.15
N TYR A 534 -11.85 -40.48 -10.18
CA TYR A 534 -12.50 -40.46 -11.50
C TYR A 534 -11.53 -41.05 -12.54
N PRO A 535 -11.94 -41.21 -13.82
CA PRO A 535 -11.03 -41.61 -14.88
C PRO A 535 -9.72 -40.80 -14.84
N ALA A 536 -8.58 -41.47 -14.96
CA ALA A 536 -7.28 -40.84 -14.75
C ALA A 536 -7.08 -39.65 -15.69
N VAL A 537 -7.54 -39.78 -16.94
CA VAL A 537 -7.62 -38.71 -17.93
C VAL A 537 -9.08 -38.52 -18.36
N HIS A 538 -9.56 -37.29 -18.38
CA HIS A 538 -10.82 -36.91 -19.05
C HIS A 538 -10.53 -35.89 -20.15
N VAL A 539 -11.17 -36.07 -21.31
CA VAL A 539 -11.03 -35.24 -22.49
C VAL A 539 -12.42 -34.81 -22.97
N GLY A 540 -12.73 -33.52 -22.79
CA GLY A 540 -13.99 -32.90 -23.19
C GLY A 540 -14.11 -32.69 -24.70
N GLY A 541 -15.31 -32.33 -25.17
CA GLY A 541 -15.64 -32.21 -26.59
C GLY A 541 -14.67 -31.32 -27.38
N ASP A 542 -14.40 -31.70 -28.63
CA ASP A 542 -13.46 -31.01 -29.55
C ASP A 542 -12.00 -30.85 -29.05
N ALA A 543 -11.65 -31.36 -27.86
CA ALA A 543 -10.30 -31.30 -27.33
C ALA A 543 -9.34 -32.23 -28.09
N GLN A 544 -8.10 -31.80 -28.25
CA GLN A 544 -7.07 -32.49 -29.04
C GLN A 544 -5.73 -32.66 -28.29
N PRO A 545 -5.73 -33.28 -27.09
CA PRO A 545 -4.49 -33.47 -26.34
C PRO A 545 -3.61 -34.57 -26.96
N VAL A 546 -2.30 -34.37 -26.90
CA VAL A 546 -1.28 -35.36 -27.30
C VAL A 546 -0.74 -36.06 -26.05
N LEU A 547 -1.13 -37.31 -25.85
CA LEU A 547 -0.77 -38.16 -24.71
C LEU A 547 0.29 -39.19 -25.13
N ARG A 548 1.53 -39.03 -24.66
CA ARG A 548 2.65 -39.91 -25.02
C ARG A 548 3.32 -40.52 -23.79
N HIS A 549 3.45 -41.85 -23.79
CA HIS A 549 4.14 -42.58 -22.73
C HIS A 549 3.60 -42.29 -21.32
N LEU A 550 2.30 -42.07 -21.18
CA LEU A 550 1.68 -41.94 -19.86
C LEU A 550 1.63 -43.31 -19.18
N LEU A 551 1.93 -43.35 -17.89
CA LEU A 551 1.72 -44.51 -17.03
C LEU A 551 0.54 -44.21 -16.10
N VAL A 552 -0.59 -44.92 -16.27
CA VAL A 552 -1.72 -44.87 -15.33
C VAL A 552 -1.66 -46.09 -14.43
N THR A 553 -1.66 -45.91 -13.11
CA THR A 553 -1.70 -47.01 -12.15
C THR A 553 -2.78 -46.87 -11.09
N ASP A 554 -3.32 -47.99 -10.61
CA ASP A 554 -4.21 -48.02 -9.43
C ASP A 554 -5.49 -47.15 -9.57
N CYS A 555 -6.02 -47.04 -10.79
CA CYS A 555 -7.20 -46.23 -11.11
C CYS A 555 -8.42 -47.09 -11.49
N GLY A 556 -9.63 -46.53 -11.37
CA GLY A 556 -10.85 -47.19 -11.85
C GLY A 556 -10.89 -47.30 -13.38
N GLU A 557 -10.52 -46.23 -14.07
CA GLU A 557 -10.52 -46.10 -15.52
C GLU A 557 -9.34 -45.21 -15.94
N ASP A 558 -8.72 -45.47 -17.09
CA ASP A 558 -7.57 -44.70 -17.57
C ASP A 558 -7.95 -43.47 -18.40
N LEU A 559 -8.96 -43.56 -19.27
CA LEU A 559 -9.34 -42.48 -20.18
C LEU A 559 -10.86 -42.43 -20.42
N SER A 560 -11.45 -41.26 -20.19
CA SER A 560 -12.82 -40.89 -20.61
C SER A 560 -12.73 -39.83 -21.71
N VAL A 561 -13.55 -39.98 -22.76
CA VAL A 561 -13.55 -39.10 -23.94
C VAL A 561 -14.99 -38.73 -24.27
N ASP A 562 -15.29 -37.44 -24.34
CA ASP A 562 -16.58 -36.92 -24.74
C ASP A 562 -16.75 -36.91 -26.27
N GLU A 563 -17.98 -36.72 -26.75
CA GLU A 563 -18.26 -36.70 -28.19
C GLU A 563 -17.51 -35.55 -28.89
N GLY A 564 -16.94 -35.82 -30.07
CA GLY A 564 -16.17 -34.85 -30.86
C GLY A 564 -14.70 -34.69 -30.44
N ALA A 565 -14.30 -35.22 -29.28
CA ALA A 565 -12.91 -35.12 -28.85
C ALA A 565 -11.96 -36.07 -29.61
N LEU A 566 -10.74 -35.61 -29.88
CA LEU A 566 -9.75 -36.29 -30.72
C LEU A 566 -8.37 -36.40 -30.02
N PRO A 567 -8.24 -37.18 -28.93
CA PRO A 567 -6.95 -37.37 -28.26
C PRO A 567 -5.98 -38.22 -29.10
N GLU A 568 -4.73 -37.78 -29.24
CA GLU A 568 -3.64 -38.60 -29.82
C GLU A 568 -2.97 -39.38 -28.70
N VAL A 569 -3.14 -40.70 -28.67
CA VAL A 569 -2.56 -41.58 -27.64
C VAL A 569 -1.45 -42.45 -28.24
N ALA A 570 -0.23 -42.36 -27.70
CA ALA A 570 0.90 -43.18 -28.17
C ALA A 570 1.77 -43.71 -27.02
N GLY A 571 1.92 -45.04 -26.96
CA GLY A 571 2.80 -45.72 -26.01
C GLY A 571 2.41 -45.59 -24.53
N CYS A 572 1.16 -45.25 -24.24
CA CYS A 572 0.63 -45.17 -22.88
C CYS A 572 0.35 -46.58 -22.31
N VAL A 573 0.62 -46.79 -21.01
CA VAL A 573 0.53 -48.09 -20.33
C VAL A 573 -0.33 -48.01 -19.06
N SER A 574 -1.40 -48.80 -19.01
CA SER A 574 -2.25 -48.95 -17.81
C SER A 574 -1.83 -50.15 -16.98
N ARG A 575 -1.65 -49.99 -15.67
CA ARG A 575 -1.31 -51.06 -14.72
C ARG A 575 -2.27 -51.05 -13.54
N ASP A 576 -2.84 -52.20 -13.20
CA ASP A 576 -3.80 -52.30 -12.09
C ASP A 576 -4.99 -51.32 -12.24
N VAL A 577 -5.42 -51.08 -13.51
CA VAL A 577 -6.60 -50.27 -13.87
C VAL A 577 -7.77 -51.18 -14.18
N LYS A 578 -8.94 -50.93 -13.58
CA LYS A 578 -10.11 -51.82 -13.76
C LYS A 578 -10.66 -51.78 -15.18
N ASN A 579 -10.81 -50.58 -15.75
CA ASN A 579 -11.28 -50.33 -17.11
C ASN A 579 -10.17 -49.64 -17.92
N ALA A 580 -9.37 -50.42 -18.64
CA ALA A 580 -8.30 -49.87 -19.48
C ALA A 580 -8.78 -49.65 -20.92
N VAL A 581 -9.02 -48.40 -21.30
CA VAL A 581 -9.51 -47.94 -22.61
C VAL A 581 -8.36 -47.78 -23.60
N TRP A 582 -7.13 -47.55 -23.14
CA TRP A 582 -5.94 -47.41 -24.01
C TRP A 582 -5.69 -48.62 -24.93
N ALA A 583 -6.32 -49.77 -24.63
CA ALA A 583 -6.17 -51.02 -25.37
C ALA A 583 -7.37 -51.35 -26.27
N ALA A 584 -7.29 -50.95 -27.54
CA ALA A 584 -7.59 -51.85 -28.65
C ALA A 584 -6.30 -52.08 -29.46
N PRO A 585 -5.65 -53.25 -29.35
CA PRO A 585 -4.50 -53.59 -30.18
C PRO A 585 -4.96 -54.02 -31.58
N GLY A 586 -4.64 -53.23 -32.61
CA GLY A 586 -4.76 -53.59 -34.03
C GLY A 586 -4.99 -52.34 -34.88
N THR A 587 -3.97 -51.71 -35.46
CA THR A 587 -3.29 -52.20 -36.66
C THR A 587 -1.88 -51.60 -36.80
N ALA A 588 -0.85 -52.34 -36.40
CA ALA A 588 0.47 -52.29 -37.03
C ALA A 588 1.19 -53.60 -36.71
N GLY A 589 1.58 -54.33 -37.75
CA GLY A 589 1.94 -55.75 -37.67
C GLY A 589 3.07 -56.10 -36.69
N ALA A 590 2.90 -57.23 -36.00
CA ALA A 590 3.98 -57.93 -35.33
C ALA A 590 4.18 -59.32 -35.99
N GLY A 591 5.39 -59.57 -36.48
CA GLY A 591 5.95 -60.92 -36.57
C GLY A 591 6.45 -61.36 -35.19
N PRO A 592 6.50 -62.67 -34.89
CA PRO A 592 6.12 -63.18 -33.57
C PRO A 592 7.29 -63.67 -32.71
N VAL A 593 7.09 -63.73 -31.39
CA VAL A 593 7.59 -64.72 -30.39
C VAL A 593 7.13 -64.25 -28.99
N SER A 594 6.86 -65.04 -27.94
CA SER A 594 6.57 -66.46 -27.70
C SER A 594 6.31 -66.61 -26.19
N ALA A 595 5.27 -67.37 -25.84
CA ALA A 595 5.09 -68.22 -24.64
C ALA A 595 4.81 -67.63 -23.22
N GLY A 596 3.73 -68.14 -22.59
CA GLY A 596 3.60 -68.22 -21.12
C GLY A 596 2.18 -68.09 -20.52
N VAL A 597 1.40 -69.18 -20.48
CA VAL A 597 0.08 -69.43 -19.80
C VAL A 597 0.28 -69.57 -18.26
N PRO A 598 -0.71 -69.54 -17.30
CA PRO A 598 -2.21 -69.58 -17.31
C PRO A 598 -2.90 -68.41 -16.54
N ALA A 599 -4.15 -67.97 -16.77
CA ALA A 599 -5.49 -68.59 -16.67
C ALA A 599 -5.97 -68.99 -15.26
N THR A 600 -6.87 -68.18 -14.66
CA THR A 600 -8.06 -68.65 -13.89
C THR A 600 -9.12 -67.55 -13.79
N ALA A 601 -10.39 -67.97 -13.90
CA ALA A 601 -11.60 -67.18 -14.09
C ALA A 601 -12.46 -67.04 -12.81
N ALA A 602 -13.39 -66.07 -12.82
CA ALA A 602 -14.79 -66.08 -12.33
C ALA A 602 -15.18 -64.66 -11.84
N ALA A 603 -16.00 -63.90 -12.58
CA ALA A 603 -17.47 -63.96 -12.71
C ALA A 603 -18.23 -63.37 -11.50
N GLY A 604 -18.94 -62.26 -11.74
CA GLY A 604 -19.82 -61.58 -10.79
C GLY A 604 -20.48 -60.35 -11.40
N SER A 605 -21.40 -60.58 -12.35
CA SER A 605 -22.23 -59.58 -13.02
C SER A 605 -23.24 -58.92 -12.07
N LEU A 606 -23.37 -57.59 -12.12
CA LEU A 606 -24.63 -56.91 -11.85
C LEU A 606 -24.80 -55.76 -12.85
N SER A 607 -25.96 -55.78 -13.51
CA SER A 607 -26.34 -54.87 -14.59
C SER A 607 -27.00 -53.61 -14.02
N ALA A 608 -26.71 -52.47 -14.62
CA ALA A 608 -27.58 -51.30 -14.60
C ALA A 608 -27.41 -50.57 -15.94
N THR A 609 -28.52 -50.44 -16.66
CA THR A 609 -28.68 -49.79 -17.96
C THR A 609 -28.33 -48.29 -17.90
N PRO A 610 -27.62 -47.72 -18.89
CA PRO A 610 -27.50 -46.27 -19.04
C PRO A 610 -28.83 -45.69 -19.54
N ARG A 611 -29.23 -44.54 -18.98
CA ARG A 611 -30.24 -43.65 -19.57
C ARG A 611 -29.49 -42.60 -20.40
N ASP A 612 -29.89 -42.46 -21.66
CA ASP A 612 -29.52 -41.31 -22.50
C ASP A 612 -30.02 -40.00 -21.87
N PRO A 613 -29.21 -38.92 -21.88
CA PRO A 613 -29.71 -37.56 -21.71
C PRO A 613 -30.11 -37.01 -23.09
N ASP A 614 -31.41 -36.77 -23.26
CA ASP A 614 -31.94 -35.91 -24.32
C ASP A 614 -31.50 -34.44 -24.07
N GLY A 615 -31.46 -33.70 -25.17
CA GLY A 615 -30.88 -32.36 -25.34
C GLY A 615 -31.26 -31.30 -24.31
N GLU A 616 -30.29 -30.43 -24.02
CA GLU A 616 -30.51 -29.16 -23.37
C GLU A 616 -30.83 -28.11 -24.45
N ASP A 617 -32.11 -27.74 -24.49
CA ASP A 617 -32.62 -26.55 -25.15
C ASP A 617 -31.87 -25.31 -24.65
N GLU A 618 -31.59 -24.37 -25.56
CA GLU A 618 -31.17 -23.01 -25.21
C GLU A 618 -32.17 -22.42 -24.20
N GLU A 619 -31.73 -22.18 -22.96
CA GLU A 619 -32.53 -21.44 -21.98
C GLU A 619 -32.74 -19.99 -22.48
N GLU A 620 -33.87 -19.74 -23.13
CA GLU A 620 -34.41 -18.40 -23.30
C GLU A 620 -34.58 -17.75 -21.92
N VAL A 621 -33.73 -16.76 -21.62
CA VAL A 621 -33.88 -15.89 -20.45
C VAL A 621 -35.26 -15.22 -20.57
N PRO A 622 -36.13 -15.29 -19.54
CA PRO A 622 -37.46 -14.69 -19.61
C PRO A 622 -37.35 -13.19 -19.93
N GLU A 623 -38.11 -12.71 -20.92
CA GLU A 623 -38.23 -11.27 -21.17
C GLU A 623 -38.77 -10.57 -19.92
N GLU A 624 -37.91 -9.83 -19.22
CA GLU A 624 -38.31 -9.04 -18.05
C GLU A 624 -39.28 -7.95 -18.48
N SER A 625 -40.46 -7.89 -17.85
CA SER A 625 -41.43 -6.87 -18.21
C SER A 625 -40.98 -5.49 -17.75
N LEU A 626 -41.26 -4.47 -18.56
CA LEU A 626 -40.94 -3.09 -18.24
C LEU A 626 -41.66 -2.60 -16.96
N GLU A 627 -42.78 -3.20 -16.60
CA GLU A 627 -43.49 -2.88 -15.35
C GLU A 627 -42.71 -3.39 -14.14
N ASP A 628 -42.10 -4.59 -14.23
CA ASP A 628 -41.27 -5.16 -13.17
C ASP A 628 -39.98 -4.36 -12.95
N LEU A 629 -39.33 -3.92 -14.04
CA LEU A 629 -38.10 -3.11 -13.96
C LEU A 629 -38.35 -1.71 -13.38
N LEU A 630 -39.51 -1.12 -13.66
CA LEU A 630 -39.91 0.16 -13.04
C LEU A 630 -40.26 -0.03 -11.56
N ALA A 631 -40.88 -1.16 -11.20
CA ALA A 631 -41.11 -1.49 -9.79
C ALA A 631 -39.77 -1.72 -9.04
N GLU A 632 -38.79 -2.36 -9.67
CA GLU A 632 -37.43 -2.52 -9.12
C GLU A 632 -36.77 -1.16 -8.87
N LEU A 633 -36.95 -0.19 -9.78
CA LEU A 633 -36.47 1.19 -9.61
C LEU A 633 -37.15 1.88 -8.43
N ASP A 634 -38.46 1.71 -8.29
CA ASP A 634 -39.26 2.32 -7.22
C ASP A 634 -38.87 1.80 -5.83
N VAL A 635 -38.44 0.54 -5.73
CA VAL A 635 -37.97 -0.10 -4.49
C VAL A 635 -36.63 0.46 -3.99
N LEU A 636 -35.79 1.05 -4.85
CA LEU A 636 -34.53 1.65 -4.41
C LEU A 636 -34.81 2.78 -3.40
N VAL A 637 -34.14 2.76 -2.26
CA VAL A 637 -34.30 3.77 -1.21
C VAL A 637 -33.89 5.14 -1.75
N GLY A 638 -34.70 6.17 -1.44
CA GLY A 638 -34.47 7.55 -1.86
C GLY A 638 -34.52 7.77 -3.38
N LEU A 639 -33.68 8.69 -3.88
CA LEU A 639 -33.50 8.96 -5.32
C LEU A 639 -34.75 9.44 -6.06
N GLU A 640 -35.70 10.09 -5.38
CA GLU A 640 -36.98 10.50 -5.94
C GLU A 640 -36.84 11.32 -7.23
N ARG A 641 -35.87 12.24 -7.26
CA ARG A 641 -35.56 13.03 -8.46
C ARG A 641 -35.08 12.16 -9.63
N VAL A 642 -34.15 11.25 -9.37
CA VAL A 642 -33.62 10.32 -10.38
C VAL A 642 -34.71 9.38 -10.89
N LYS A 643 -35.58 8.85 -10.01
CA LYS A 643 -36.73 8.03 -10.39
C LYS A 643 -37.67 8.77 -11.33
N ASN A 644 -37.99 10.02 -11.01
CA ASN A 644 -38.83 10.89 -11.84
C ASN A 644 -38.18 11.19 -13.20
N ASP A 645 -36.87 11.45 -13.22
CA ASP A 645 -36.12 11.71 -14.45
C ASP A 645 -36.03 10.46 -15.34
N VAL A 646 -35.76 9.29 -14.77
CA VAL A 646 -35.76 8.00 -15.48
C VAL A 646 -37.15 7.68 -16.02
N SER A 647 -38.22 7.85 -15.23
CA SER A 647 -39.61 7.68 -15.69
C SER A 647 -39.95 8.62 -16.85
N SER A 648 -39.49 9.86 -16.79
CA SER A 648 -39.67 10.86 -17.86
C SER A 648 -38.90 10.48 -19.13
N LEU A 649 -37.67 9.95 -18.98
CA LEU A 649 -36.88 9.41 -20.08
C LEU A 649 -37.57 8.21 -20.72
N VAL A 650 -38.08 7.26 -19.95
CA VAL A 650 -38.81 6.09 -20.47
C VAL A 650 -40.04 6.51 -21.27
N LYS A 651 -40.81 7.50 -20.79
CA LYS A 651 -41.97 8.04 -21.51
C LYS A 651 -41.58 8.67 -22.85
N LEU A 652 -40.50 9.45 -22.86
CA LEU A 652 -39.95 10.05 -24.08
C LEU A 652 -39.48 8.99 -25.07
N MET A 653 -38.77 7.99 -24.58
CA MET A 653 -38.22 6.87 -25.36
C MET A 653 -39.32 5.99 -25.97
N ARG A 654 -40.41 5.71 -25.22
CA ARG A 654 -41.61 5.06 -25.76
C ARG A 654 -42.27 5.87 -26.88
N MET A 655 -42.26 7.20 -26.78
CA MET A 655 -42.77 8.07 -27.85
C MET A 655 -41.88 8.00 -29.11
N VAL A 656 -40.56 7.96 -28.94
CA VAL A 656 -39.61 7.78 -30.06
C VAL A 656 -39.86 6.46 -30.77
N ARG A 657 -39.92 5.34 -30.04
CA ARG A 657 -40.22 4.02 -30.62
C ARG A 657 -41.54 3.98 -31.37
N ARG A 658 -42.62 4.56 -30.81
CA ARG A 658 -43.91 4.67 -31.50
C ARG A 658 -43.86 5.47 -32.80
N ARG A 659 -42.98 6.47 -32.89
CA ARG A 659 -42.78 7.25 -34.13
C ARG A 659 -42.03 6.42 -35.17
N GLU A 660 -40.98 5.71 -34.76
CA GLU A 660 -40.20 4.82 -35.63
C GLU A 660 -41.07 3.67 -36.19
N GLU A 661 -41.87 3.02 -35.34
CA GLU A 661 -42.84 1.99 -35.73
C GLU A 661 -43.92 2.54 -36.70
N ALA A 662 -44.27 3.82 -36.57
CA ALA A 662 -45.18 4.51 -37.48
C ALA A 662 -44.50 5.06 -38.76
N GLY A 663 -43.19 4.81 -38.96
CA GLY A 663 -42.41 5.30 -40.09
C GLY A 663 -42.18 6.83 -40.08
N LEU A 664 -42.39 7.49 -38.96
CA LEU A 664 -42.18 8.93 -38.78
C LEU A 664 -40.75 9.18 -38.31
N ALA A 665 -40.13 10.27 -38.79
CA ALA A 665 -38.80 10.67 -38.33
C ALA A 665 -38.79 10.90 -36.81
N ALA A 666 -37.92 10.17 -36.11
CA ALA A 666 -37.65 10.40 -34.70
C ALA A 666 -36.99 11.78 -34.51
N PRO A 667 -37.32 12.51 -33.43
CA PRO A 667 -36.55 13.70 -33.07
C PRO A 667 -35.10 13.31 -32.75
N PRO A 668 -34.10 14.13 -33.13
CA PRO A 668 -32.70 13.85 -32.87
C PRO A 668 -32.41 14.06 -31.37
N LEU A 669 -32.61 13.01 -30.58
CA LEU A 669 -32.37 13.01 -29.15
C LEU A 669 -31.10 12.21 -28.86
N SER A 670 -30.16 12.81 -28.14
CA SER A 670 -29.06 12.03 -27.60
C SER A 670 -29.56 11.15 -26.46
N ARG A 671 -29.10 9.90 -26.45
CA ARG A 671 -29.42 8.89 -25.43
C ARG A 671 -28.37 8.84 -24.31
N HIS A 672 -27.24 9.54 -24.46
CA HIS A 672 -26.13 9.55 -23.51
C HIS A 672 -26.43 10.48 -22.31
N LEU A 673 -26.00 10.06 -21.11
CA LEU A 673 -26.34 10.72 -19.84
C LEU A 673 -25.10 11.03 -19.00
N VAL A 674 -25.20 12.08 -18.19
CA VAL A 674 -24.22 12.39 -17.13
C VAL A 674 -24.84 12.04 -15.78
N PHE A 675 -24.15 11.24 -14.97
CA PHE A 675 -24.55 10.91 -13.60
C PHE A 675 -23.65 11.69 -12.63
N ALA A 676 -24.19 12.76 -12.05
CA ALA A 676 -23.46 13.64 -11.15
C ALA A 676 -23.87 13.37 -9.69
N GLY A 677 -22.92 13.11 -8.80
CA GLY A 677 -23.19 13.00 -7.36
C GLY A 677 -22.11 12.28 -6.59
N ASN A 678 -22.17 12.33 -5.26
CA ASN A 678 -21.15 11.76 -4.37
C ASN A 678 -21.07 10.22 -4.46
N PRO A 679 -19.96 9.59 -4.01
CA PRO A 679 -19.83 8.14 -3.98
C PRO A 679 -20.94 7.48 -3.15
N GLY A 680 -21.40 6.31 -3.61
CA GLY A 680 -22.39 5.52 -2.86
C GLY A 680 -23.83 6.03 -2.92
N THR A 681 -24.17 6.95 -3.84
CA THR A 681 -25.54 7.43 -4.09
C THR A 681 -26.34 6.55 -5.08
N GLY A 682 -25.82 5.39 -5.49
CA GLY A 682 -26.57 4.43 -6.34
C GLY A 682 -26.41 4.61 -7.86
N LYS A 683 -25.47 5.44 -8.34
CA LYS A 683 -25.20 5.68 -9.77
C LYS A 683 -25.09 4.41 -10.61
N THR A 684 -24.20 3.48 -10.23
CA THR A 684 -23.96 2.23 -10.99
C THR A 684 -25.18 1.30 -10.97
N THR A 685 -25.90 1.24 -9.84
CA THR A 685 -27.13 0.45 -9.71
C THR A 685 -28.21 0.97 -10.65
N VAL A 686 -28.42 2.28 -10.69
CA VAL A 686 -29.38 2.90 -11.61
C VAL A 686 -28.94 2.75 -13.06
N ALA A 687 -27.65 2.83 -13.38
CA ALA A 687 -27.13 2.63 -14.74
C ALA A 687 -27.44 1.22 -15.28
N ARG A 688 -27.27 0.19 -14.44
CA ARG A 688 -27.59 -1.20 -14.77
C ARG A 688 -29.09 -1.38 -15.06
N LEU A 689 -29.93 -0.83 -14.18
CA LEU A 689 -31.38 -0.91 -14.33
C LEU A 689 -31.86 -0.12 -15.55
N TYR A 690 -31.26 1.03 -15.82
CA TYR A 690 -31.56 1.83 -17.00
C TYR A 690 -31.27 1.09 -18.30
N GLY A 691 -30.16 0.35 -18.38
CA GLY A 691 -29.84 -0.51 -19.53
C GLY A 691 -30.91 -1.58 -19.80
N ARG A 692 -31.32 -2.31 -18.75
CA ARG A 692 -32.40 -3.31 -18.80
C ARG A 692 -33.73 -2.68 -19.22
N ILE A 693 -34.07 -1.52 -18.67
CA ILE A 693 -35.26 -0.76 -19.04
C ILE A 693 -35.25 -0.40 -20.52
N LEU A 694 -34.12 0.06 -21.07
CA LEU A 694 -34.00 0.40 -22.48
C LEU A 694 -34.13 -0.82 -23.40
N ALA A 695 -33.62 -1.98 -22.97
CA ALA A 695 -33.82 -3.24 -23.69
C ALA A 695 -35.28 -3.69 -23.67
N ALA A 696 -35.97 -3.61 -22.53
CA ALA A 696 -37.40 -3.90 -22.43
C ALA A 696 -38.27 -2.91 -23.24
N VAL A 697 -37.81 -1.66 -23.40
CA VAL A 697 -38.41 -0.67 -24.31
C VAL A 697 -38.00 -0.89 -25.77
N GLY A 698 -37.14 -1.87 -26.08
CA GLY A 698 -36.71 -2.23 -27.44
C GLY A 698 -35.83 -1.18 -28.12
N LEU A 699 -35.10 -0.39 -27.33
CA LEU A 699 -34.13 0.61 -27.84
C LEU A 699 -32.68 0.12 -27.77
N LEU A 700 -32.42 -0.96 -27.05
CA LEU A 700 -31.15 -1.66 -26.98
C LEU A 700 -31.41 -3.16 -27.16
N ASP A 701 -30.47 -3.89 -27.75
CA ASP A 701 -30.66 -5.31 -28.04
C ASP A 701 -30.55 -6.19 -26.78
N ARG A 702 -29.68 -5.83 -25.83
CA ARG A 702 -29.35 -6.66 -24.65
C ARG A 702 -29.44 -5.91 -23.32
N GLY A 703 -29.15 -4.61 -23.30
CA GLY A 703 -29.25 -3.77 -22.10
C GLY A 703 -28.23 -4.09 -21.00
N HIS A 704 -27.18 -4.86 -21.29
CA HIS A 704 -26.10 -5.17 -20.33
C HIS A 704 -25.25 -3.92 -20.03
N LEU A 705 -24.64 -3.89 -18.85
CA LEU A 705 -23.77 -2.80 -18.41
C LEU A 705 -22.29 -3.21 -18.52
N VAL A 706 -21.49 -2.42 -19.21
CA VAL A 706 -20.03 -2.49 -19.23
C VAL A 706 -19.48 -1.33 -18.42
N GLU A 707 -18.78 -1.63 -17.33
CA GLU A 707 -18.18 -0.64 -16.44
C GLU A 707 -16.72 -0.39 -16.86
N ALA A 708 -16.33 0.88 -16.96
CA ALA A 708 -15.01 1.31 -17.37
C ALA A 708 -14.54 2.50 -16.52
N ASP A 709 -13.23 2.63 -16.37
CA ASP A 709 -12.59 3.81 -15.79
C ASP A 709 -11.51 4.32 -16.75
N ARG A 710 -10.72 5.30 -16.31
CA ARG A 710 -9.59 5.81 -17.08
C ARG A 710 -8.59 4.73 -17.48
N SER A 711 -8.30 3.79 -16.60
CA SER A 711 -7.36 2.70 -16.87
C SER A 711 -7.88 1.74 -17.94
N SER A 712 -9.20 1.57 -18.04
CA SER A 712 -9.84 0.77 -19.09
C SER A 712 -9.75 1.43 -20.48
N LEU A 713 -9.77 2.77 -20.55
CA LEU A 713 -9.88 3.50 -21.81
C LEU A 713 -8.55 4.02 -22.34
N VAL A 714 -7.65 4.46 -21.47
CA VAL A 714 -6.38 5.10 -21.85
C VAL A 714 -5.26 4.05 -21.96
N GLY A 715 -4.52 4.08 -23.07
CA GLY A 715 -3.36 3.24 -23.31
C GLY A 715 -2.09 3.86 -22.72
N GLU A 716 -1.14 3.01 -22.32
CA GLU A 716 0.14 3.43 -21.73
C GLU A 716 1.12 4.01 -22.76
N TYR A 717 0.87 3.80 -24.06
CA TYR A 717 1.73 4.20 -25.18
C TYR A 717 0.95 4.98 -26.23
N VAL A 718 1.67 5.87 -26.94
CA VAL A 718 1.18 6.60 -28.11
C VAL A 718 0.55 5.62 -29.11
N GLY A 719 -0.72 5.84 -29.48
CA GLY A 719 -1.44 5.03 -30.45
C GLY A 719 -2.12 3.77 -29.91
N HIS A 720 -2.00 3.47 -28.61
CA HIS A 720 -2.73 2.37 -27.97
C HIS A 720 -4.09 2.79 -27.40
N THR A 721 -4.29 4.08 -27.16
CA THR A 721 -5.51 4.60 -26.53
C THR A 721 -6.74 4.44 -27.43
N GLY A 722 -6.65 4.80 -28.71
CA GLY A 722 -7.75 4.60 -29.67
C GLY A 722 -8.26 3.15 -29.71
N PRO A 723 -7.41 2.16 -30.03
CA PRO A 723 -7.83 0.75 -30.07
C PRO A 723 -8.37 0.23 -28.74
N LYS A 724 -7.84 0.71 -27.61
CA LYS A 724 -8.29 0.30 -26.28
C LYS A 724 -9.66 0.86 -25.93
N THR A 725 -9.89 2.15 -26.18
CA THR A 725 -11.19 2.80 -26.05
C THR A 725 -12.23 2.14 -26.97
N GLN A 726 -11.84 1.82 -28.21
CA GLN A 726 -12.73 1.17 -29.18
C GLN A 726 -13.19 -0.21 -28.71
N ARG A 727 -12.29 -1.07 -28.22
CA ARG A 727 -12.66 -2.41 -27.74
C ARG A 727 -13.66 -2.37 -26.59
N VAL A 728 -13.42 -1.50 -25.60
CA VAL A 728 -14.33 -1.34 -24.44
C VAL A 728 -15.69 -0.82 -24.89
N PHE A 729 -15.73 0.05 -25.90
CA PHE A 729 -16.98 0.51 -26.50
C PHE A 729 -17.69 -0.62 -27.26
N GLU A 730 -16.96 -1.45 -28.01
CA GLU A 730 -17.48 -2.61 -28.75
C GLU A 730 -18.08 -3.67 -27.81
N GLU A 731 -17.50 -3.87 -26.63
CA GLU A 731 -18.07 -4.73 -25.58
C GLU A 731 -19.45 -4.23 -25.10
N ALA A 732 -19.69 -2.92 -25.16
CA ALA A 732 -20.97 -2.30 -24.78
C ALA A 732 -22.03 -2.31 -25.89
N MET A 733 -21.75 -2.90 -27.07
CA MET A 733 -22.69 -2.95 -28.20
C MET A 733 -23.99 -3.69 -27.85
N GLY A 734 -25.10 -2.98 -28.01
CA GLY A 734 -26.44 -3.43 -27.62
C GLY A 734 -26.75 -3.16 -26.14
N GLY A 735 -25.89 -2.43 -25.42
CA GLY A 735 -25.98 -2.19 -23.98
C GLY A 735 -25.56 -0.77 -23.57
N VAL A 736 -25.06 -0.64 -22.35
CA VAL A 736 -24.66 0.62 -21.71
C VAL A 736 -23.18 0.58 -21.37
N LEU A 737 -22.41 1.56 -21.84
CA LEU A 737 -21.05 1.84 -21.39
C LEU A 737 -21.09 2.85 -20.25
N PHE A 738 -20.71 2.44 -19.05
CA PHE A 738 -20.63 3.30 -17.86
C PHE A 738 -19.18 3.63 -17.54
N ILE A 739 -18.84 4.91 -17.60
CA ILE A 739 -17.49 5.42 -17.34
C ILE A 739 -17.49 6.13 -16.00
N ASP A 740 -16.89 5.52 -14.97
CA ASP A 740 -16.77 6.12 -13.66
C ASP A 740 -15.58 7.09 -13.58
N GLU A 741 -15.74 8.13 -12.77
CA GLU A 741 -14.80 9.27 -12.64
C GLU A 741 -14.30 9.80 -14.00
N ALA A 742 -15.22 10.01 -14.94
CA ALA A 742 -14.89 10.32 -16.33
C ALA A 742 -14.05 11.60 -16.49
N TYR A 743 -14.17 12.55 -15.56
CA TYR A 743 -13.35 13.77 -15.49
C TYR A 743 -11.84 13.49 -15.42
N SER A 744 -11.44 12.31 -14.92
CA SER A 744 -10.05 11.88 -14.91
C SER A 744 -9.46 11.73 -16.32
N LEU A 745 -10.27 11.58 -17.37
CA LEU A 745 -9.82 11.56 -18.77
C LEU A 745 -9.38 12.93 -19.28
N THR A 746 -9.76 14.01 -18.61
CA THR A 746 -9.34 15.37 -18.95
C THR A 746 -8.01 15.68 -18.27
N PRO A 747 -6.92 15.90 -19.02
CA PRO A 747 -5.62 16.11 -18.41
C PRO A 747 -5.42 17.52 -17.87
N ALA A 748 -4.55 17.63 -16.84
CA ALA A 748 -4.15 18.92 -16.28
C ALA A 748 -3.34 19.74 -17.31
N ALA A 749 -3.56 21.06 -17.32
CA ALA A 749 -2.94 21.97 -18.28
C ALA A 749 -1.40 21.81 -18.33
N GLY A 750 -0.87 21.42 -19.49
CA GLY A 750 0.57 21.24 -19.72
C GLY A 750 1.11 19.81 -19.59
N SER A 751 0.27 18.81 -19.38
CA SER A 751 0.67 17.39 -19.38
C SER A 751 0.49 16.71 -20.76
N ASN A 752 1.49 15.94 -21.19
CA ASN A 752 1.43 15.09 -22.40
C ASN A 752 0.70 13.78 -22.06
N ASP A 753 -0.60 13.87 -21.81
CA ASP A 753 -1.43 12.74 -21.40
C ASP A 753 -2.39 12.30 -22.54
N PHE A 754 -2.59 10.99 -22.67
CA PHE A 754 -3.32 10.36 -23.77
C PHE A 754 -4.85 10.37 -23.58
N GLY A 755 -5.37 10.97 -22.50
CA GLY A 755 -6.81 11.09 -22.23
C GLY A 755 -7.60 11.80 -23.34
N HIS A 756 -7.00 12.79 -24.01
CA HIS A 756 -7.62 13.45 -25.17
C HIS A 756 -7.90 12.49 -26.34
N GLU A 757 -7.04 11.51 -26.57
CA GLU A 757 -7.23 10.50 -27.62
C GLU A 757 -8.40 9.58 -27.30
N ALA A 758 -8.59 9.23 -26.02
CA ALA A 758 -9.74 8.46 -25.55
C ALA A 758 -11.04 9.25 -25.74
N ILE A 759 -11.07 10.53 -25.32
CA ILE A 759 -12.23 11.40 -25.49
C ILE A 759 -12.59 11.56 -26.98
N ALA A 760 -11.60 11.80 -27.84
CA ALA A 760 -11.83 11.94 -29.28
C ALA A 760 -12.39 10.65 -29.90
N THR A 761 -11.85 9.50 -29.50
CA THR A 761 -12.32 8.18 -29.95
C THR A 761 -13.75 7.90 -29.47
N LEU A 762 -14.03 8.18 -28.20
CA LEU A 762 -15.35 8.02 -27.60
C LEU A 762 -16.41 8.89 -28.29
N VAL A 763 -16.12 10.18 -28.51
CA VAL A 763 -17.03 11.12 -29.21
C VAL A 763 -17.33 10.64 -30.63
N LYS A 764 -16.34 10.09 -31.33
CA LYS A 764 -16.53 9.51 -32.66
C LYS A 764 -17.46 8.28 -32.61
N LEU A 765 -17.17 7.32 -31.73
CA LEU A 765 -17.96 6.10 -31.60
C LEU A 765 -19.39 6.37 -31.13
N MET A 766 -19.60 7.36 -30.26
CA MET A 766 -20.92 7.82 -29.84
C MET A 766 -21.76 8.37 -31.02
N GLU A 767 -21.13 8.91 -32.07
CA GLU A 767 -21.85 9.33 -33.28
C GLU A 767 -22.18 8.13 -34.16
N ASP A 768 -21.17 7.30 -34.42
CA ASP A 768 -21.25 6.18 -35.36
C ASP A 768 -22.22 5.10 -34.87
N HIS A 769 -22.37 4.96 -33.55
CA HIS A 769 -23.15 3.88 -32.89
C HIS A 769 -24.24 4.39 -31.95
N ARG A 770 -24.79 5.60 -32.21
CA ARG A 770 -25.77 6.28 -31.34
C ARG A 770 -27.07 5.51 -31.04
N ASP A 771 -27.43 4.58 -31.92
CA ASP A 771 -28.67 3.79 -31.81
C ASP A 771 -28.44 2.43 -31.14
N SER A 772 -27.18 2.01 -31.00
CA SER A 772 -26.76 0.69 -30.50
C SER A 772 -26.06 0.71 -29.14
N VAL A 773 -25.59 1.87 -28.68
CA VAL A 773 -24.90 2.01 -27.38
C VAL A 773 -25.36 3.27 -26.66
N VAL A 774 -25.66 3.13 -25.37
CA VAL A 774 -25.81 4.28 -24.47
C VAL A 774 -24.53 4.45 -23.67
N VAL A 775 -24.06 5.69 -23.54
CA VAL A 775 -22.86 6.01 -22.75
C VAL A 775 -23.31 6.84 -21.57
N ILE A 776 -22.90 6.43 -20.38
CA ILE A 776 -23.15 7.13 -19.13
C ILE A 776 -21.80 7.49 -18.53
N VAL A 777 -21.55 8.78 -18.35
CA VAL A 777 -20.36 9.28 -17.65
C VAL A 777 -20.73 9.67 -16.24
N ALA A 778 -19.96 9.22 -15.25
CA ALA A 778 -20.25 9.45 -13.84
C ALA A 778 -19.10 10.17 -13.14
N GLY A 779 -19.44 10.96 -12.12
CA GLY A 779 -18.46 11.67 -11.30
C GLY A 779 -19.10 12.67 -10.35
N TYR A 780 -18.25 13.49 -9.74
CA TYR A 780 -18.65 14.58 -8.87
C TYR A 780 -19.27 15.73 -9.69
N PRO A 781 -20.26 16.47 -9.14
CA PRO A 781 -20.99 17.47 -9.92
C PRO A 781 -20.12 18.53 -10.60
N ASP A 782 -19.21 19.17 -9.87
CA ASP A 782 -18.40 20.29 -10.36
C ASP A 782 -17.34 19.83 -11.38
N GLU A 783 -16.76 18.66 -11.14
CA GLU A 783 -15.77 18.01 -12.01
C GLU A 783 -16.41 17.51 -13.31
N MET A 784 -17.66 17.03 -13.25
CA MET A 784 -18.39 16.63 -14.43
C MET A 784 -18.79 17.83 -15.29
N GLU A 785 -19.11 18.98 -14.70
CA GLU A 785 -19.33 20.22 -15.45
C GLU A 785 -18.05 20.61 -16.21
N HIS A 786 -16.89 20.62 -15.53
CA HIS A 786 -15.59 20.85 -16.17
C HIS A 786 -15.24 19.84 -17.26
N PHE A 787 -15.54 18.56 -17.05
CA PHE A 787 -15.30 17.50 -18.03
C PHE A 787 -16.10 17.71 -19.31
N ILE A 788 -17.39 18.00 -19.18
CA ILE A 788 -18.27 18.24 -20.34
C ILE A 788 -17.83 19.50 -21.11
N ASP A 789 -17.43 20.55 -20.41
CA ASP A 789 -16.94 21.80 -21.01
C ASP A 789 -15.54 21.67 -21.64
N SER A 790 -14.77 20.64 -21.27
CA SER A 790 -13.42 20.42 -21.81
C SER A 790 -13.39 20.07 -23.29
N ASN A 791 -14.50 19.56 -23.85
CA ASN A 791 -14.60 19.19 -25.26
C ASN A 791 -16.01 19.47 -25.82
N PRO A 792 -16.15 20.35 -26.85
CA PRO A 792 -17.46 20.65 -27.45
C PRO A 792 -18.23 19.43 -27.97
N GLY A 793 -17.51 18.37 -28.37
CA GLY A 793 -18.10 17.08 -28.77
C GLY A 793 -18.84 16.40 -27.64
N LEU A 794 -18.31 16.45 -26.41
CA LEU A 794 -18.98 15.91 -25.22
C LEU A 794 -20.26 16.71 -24.91
N ALA A 795 -20.18 18.04 -24.84
CA ALA A 795 -21.34 18.91 -24.58
C ALA A 795 -22.49 18.70 -25.58
N SER A 796 -22.19 18.42 -26.85
CA SER A 796 -23.20 18.14 -27.88
C SER A 796 -23.91 16.80 -27.70
N ARG A 797 -23.24 15.80 -27.11
CA ARG A 797 -23.73 14.43 -26.96
C ARG A 797 -24.30 14.16 -25.58
N PHE A 798 -23.83 14.84 -24.54
CA PHE A 798 -24.35 14.69 -23.18
C PHE A 798 -25.37 15.80 -22.88
N SER A 799 -26.60 15.58 -23.35
CA SER A 799 -27.65 16.61 -23.28
C SER A 799 -28.40 16.67 -21.93
N ARG A 800 -28.16 15.71 -21.04
CA ARG A 800 -28.88 15.57 -19.76
C ARG A 800 -27.97 15.09 -18.65
N THR A 801 -28.15 15.69 -17.48
CA THR A 801 -27.48 15.31 -16.24
C THR A 801 -28.51 14.85 -15.22
N LEU A 802 -28.35 13.64 -14.71
CA LEU A 802 -29.08 13.13 -13.55
C LEU A 802 -28.26 13.44 -12.29
N LEU A 803 -28.86 14.21 -11.38
CA LEU A 803 -28.24 14.55 -10.10
C LEU A 803 -28.61 13.52 -9.05
N PHE A 804 -27.61 12.85 -8.49
CA PHE A 804 -27.71 11.90 -7.40
C PHE A 804 -27.37 12.61 -6.10
N GLU A 805 -28.41 13.01 -5.39
CA GLU A 805 -28.33 13.70 -4.10
C GLU A 805 -27.87 12.72 -3.00
N ASP A 806 -27.27 13.27 -1.94
CA ASP A 806 -26.90 12.49 -0.76
C ASP A 806 -28.14 11.97 -0.04
N TYR A 807 -28.06 10.76 0.52
CA TYR A 807 -29.15 10.20 1.29
C TYR A 807 -29.35 10.95 2.60
N ASP A 808 -30.60 11.25 2.94
CA ASP A 808 -30.96 11.80 4.24
C ASP A 808 -30.79 10.76 5.38
N THR A 809 -30.87 11.20 6.63
CA THR A 809 -30.70 10.31 7.79
C THR A 809 -31.71 9.14 7.76
N PRO A 810 -33.02 9.37 7.56
CA PRO A 810 -34.01 8.30 7.37
C PRO A 810 -33.67 7.31 6.25
N GLU A 811 -33.18 7.78 5.11
CA GLU A 811 -32.81 6.97 3.96
C GLU A 811 -31.59 6.09 4.27
N LEU A 812 -30.57 6.61 4.95
CA LEU A 812 -29.40 5.83 5.39
C LEU A 812 -29.81 4.72 6.37
N VAL A 813 -30.72 5.00 7.30
CA VAL A 813 -31.28 4.00 8.21
C VAL A 813 -32.02 2.92 7.42
N SER A 814 -32.85 3.33 6.45
CA SER A 814 -33.61 2.40 5.60
C SER A 814 -32.69 1.50 4.77
N ILE A 815 -31.53 1.98 4.31
CA ILE A 815 -30.52 1.16 3.63
C ILE A 815 -29.93 0.11 4.57
N VAL A 816 -29.63 0.46 5.82
CA VAL A 816 -29.15 -0.49 6.83
C VAL A 816 -30.22 -1.55 7.13
N GLU A 817 -31.50 -1.15 7.22
CA GLU A 817 -32.62 -2.07 7.41
C GLU A 817 -32.77 -3.04 6.25
N HIS A 818 -32.70 -2.55 5.01
CA HIS A 818 -32.78 -3.39 3.83
C HIS A 818 -31.64 -4.42 3.78
N HIS A 819 -30.42 -4.01 4.16
CA HIS A 819 -29.30 -4.94 4.29
C HIS A 819 -29.51 -5.95 5.42
N ALA A 820 -30.06 -5.53 6.56
CA ALA A 820 -30.37 -6.42 7.67
C ALA A 820 -31.39 -7.48 7.26
N GLU A 821 -32.52 -7.08 6.66
CA GLU A 821 -33.57 -8.00 6.21
C GLU A 821 -33.05 -9.02 5.19
N ARG A 822 -32.28 -8.56 4.20
CA ARG A 822 -31.67 -9.45 3.18
C ARG A 822 -30.75 -10.51 3.79
N HIS A 823 -30.08 -10.18 4.88
CA HIS A 823 -29.18 -11.10 5.59
C HIS A 823 -29.84 -11.75 6.82
N GLN A 824 -31.16 -11.69 6.92
CA GLN A 824 -31.96 -12.30 8.00
C GLN A 824 -31.68 -11.74 9.41
N TYR A 825 -31.17 -10.51 9.50
CA TYR A 825 -31.06 -9.75 10.74
C TYR A 825 -32.30 -8.88 10.98
N ARG A 826 -32.58 -8.61 12.25
CA ARG A 826 -33.64 -7.72 12.73
C ARG A 826 -33.06 -6.63 13.62
N LEU A 827 -33.36 -5.38 13.27
CA LEU A 827 -33.02 -4.23 14.10
C LEU A 827 -34.07 -4.05 15.19
N THR A 828 -33.62 -3.94 16.44
CA THR A 828 -34.50 -3.51 17.53
C THR A 828 -34.88 -2.04 17.38
N GLU A 829 -36.04 -1.64 17.89
CA GLU A 829 -36.47 -0.22 17.86
C GLU A 829 -35.41 0.73 18.45
N PRO A 830 -34.78 0.42 19.60
CA PRO A 830 -33.71 1.26 20.12
C PRO A 830 -32.48 1.32 19.21
N ALA A 831 -32.18 0.24 18.46
CA ALA A 831 -31.06 0.23 17.52
C ALA A 831 -31.33 1.11 16.31
N ARG A 832 -32.59 1.14 15.83
CA ARG A 832 -33.04 2.05 14.79
C ARG A 832 -32.92 3.52 15.22
N GLU A 833 -33.38 3.85 16.42
CA GLU A 833 -33.23 5.20 16.98
C GLU A 833 -31.75 5.62 17.12
N ALA A 834 -30.91 4.71 17.62
CA ALA A 834 -29.48 4.95 17.76
C ALA A 834 -28.77 5.10 16.40
N LEU A 835 -29.18 4.34 15.38
CA LEU A 835 -28.71 4.51 13.99
C LEU A 835 -29.07 5.87 13.42
N GLY A 836 -30.30 6.34 13.67
CA GLY A 836 -30.71 7.69 13.29
C GLY A 836 -29.79 8.75 13.91
N ALA A 837 -29.56 8.67 15.22
CA ALA A 837 -28.67 9.61 15.92
C ALA A 837 -27.21 9.52 15.44
N TYR A 838 -26.73 8.32 15.13
CA TYR A 838 -25.39 8.10 14.59
C TYR A 838 -25.20 8.75 13.22
N PHE A 839 -26.15 8.56 12.29
CA PHE A 839 -26.06 9.17 10.96
C PHE A 839 -26.32 10.68 10.98
N GLU A 840 -27.08 11.18 11.96
CA GLU A 840 -27.26 12.62 12.18
C GLU A 840 -25.96 13.29 12.66
N ALA A 841 -25.19 12.59 13.50
CA ALA A 841 -23.89 13.06 13.98
C ALA A 841 -22.77 12.89 12.95
N THR A 842 -22.98 12.12 11.89
CA THR A 842 -21.95 11.83 10.88
C THR A 842 -21.71 13.05 9.97
N PRO A 843 -20.46 13.55 9.84
CA PRO A 843 -20.17 14.68 8.96
C PRO A 843 -20.47 14.37 7.48
N ARG A 844 -21.32 15.20 6.87
CA ARG A 844 -21.71 15.10 5.45
C ARG A 844 -20.93 16.14 4.63
N GLY A 845 -19.74 15.75 4.17
CA GLY A 845 -18.91 16.58 3.27
C GLY A 845 -18.85 16.01 1.84
N GLU A 846 -18.09 16.65 0.95
CA GLU A 846 -17.91 16.30 -0.48
C GLU A 846 -17.41 14.86 -0.75
N ARG A 847 -16.94 14.14 0.28
CA ARG A 847 -16.48 12.74 0.19
C ARG A 847 -17.32 11.77 1.01
N PHE A 848 -18.52 12.17 1.42
CA PHE A 848 -19.41 11.31 2.18
C PHE A 848 -19.83 10.08 1.34
N GLY A 849 -19.64 8.89 1.91
CA GLY A 849 -19.83 7.63 1.21
C GLY A 849 -21.27 7.16 1.05
N ASN A 850 -22.28 7.89 1.57
CA ASN A 850 -23.71 7.59 1.42
C ASN A 850 -24.06 6.11 1.70
N GLY A 851 -24.63 5.39 0.74
CA GLY A 851 -24.97 3.97 0.87
C GLY A 851 -23.77 3.06 1.15
N ARG A 852 -22.55 3.47 0.77
CA ARG A 852 -21.31 2.78 1.18
C ARG A 852 -21.09 2.91 2.69
N THR A 853 -21.30 4.11 3.25
CA THR A 853 -21.25 4.34 4.69
C THR A 853 -22.32 3.52 5.41
N ALA A 854 -23.56 3.50 4.90
CA ALA A 854 -24.63 2.68 5.48
C ALA A 854 -24.28 1.18 5.48
N ARG A 855 -23.75 0.66 4.37
CA ARG A 855 -23.29 -0.74 4.28
C ARG A 855 -22.14 -1.04 5.25
N GLN A 856 -21.18 -0.13 5.38
CA GLN A 856 -20.08 -0.25 6.34
C GLN A 856 -20.58 -0.25 7.79
N THR A 857 -21.54 0.63 8.12
CA THR A 857 -22.20 0.64 9.42
C THR A 857 -22.90 -0.69 9.70
N PHE A 858 -23.66 -1.24 8.73
CA PHE A 858 -24.29 -2.55 8.88
C PHE A 858 -23.26 -3.66 9.12
N GLN A 859 -22.17 -3.70 8.35
CA GLN A 859 -21.09 -4.67 8.55
C GLN A 859 -20.44 -4.55 9.94
N ALA A 860 -20.17 -3.33 10.37
CA ALA A 860 -19.62 -3.08 11.70
C ALA A 860 -20.59 -3.50 12.81
N MET A 861 -21.91 -3.39 12.56
CA MET A 861 -22.94 -3.89 13.47
C MET A 861 -23.01 -5.40 13.54
N THR A 862 -22.88 -6.11 12.42
CA THR A 862 -22.87 -7.58 12.42
C THR A 862 -21.60 -8.14 13.08
N GLU A 863 -20.44 -7.50 12.86
CA GLU A 863 -19.19 -7.87 13.54
C GLU A 863 -19.29 -7.69 15.05
N ARG A 864 -19.78 -6.54 15.53
CA ARG A 864 -19.97 -6.29 16.97
C ARG A 864 -21.02 -7.21 17.59
N GLN A 865 -22.10 -7.50 16.87
CA GLN A 865 -23.10 -8.47 17.32
C GLN A 865 -22.49 -9.87 17.44
N ALA A 866 -21.64 -10.29 16.51
CA ALA A 866 -20.96 -11.58 16.56
C ALA A 866 -20.06 -11.70 17.82
N TYR A 867 -19.28 -10.65 18.13
CA TYR A 867 -18.48 -10.61 19.37
C TYR A 867 -19.36 -10.68 20.61
N ARG A 868 -20.44 -9.89 20.64
CA ARG A 868 -21.39 -9.89 21.75
C ARG A 868 -22.00 -11.27 21.99
N VAL A 869 -22.42 -11.95 20.92
CA VAL A 869 -23.09 -13.26 21.01
C VAL A 869 -22.09 -14.36 21.36
N ALA A 870 -20.84 -14.27 20.91
CA ALA A 870 -19.78 -15.22 21.25
C ALA A 870 -19.45 -15.24 22.76
N GLU A 871 -19.61 -14.11 23.46
CA GLU A 871 -19.39 -13.99 24.91
C GLU A 871 -20.60 -14.45 25.75
N MET A 872 -21.71 -14.88 25.13
CA MET A 872 -22.89 -15.38 25.84
C MET A 872 -22.75 -16.86 26.20
N ALA A 873 -23.09 -17.21 27.45
CA ALA A 873 -23.00 -18.59 27.93
C ALA A 873 -23.96 -19.57 27.24
N ALA A 874 -25.09 -19.09 26.70
CA ALA A 874 -26.07 -19.86 25.94
C ALA A 874 -26.93 -18.92 25.07
N PRO A 875 -26.47 -18.50 23.88
CA PRO A 875 -27.25 -17.65 22.99
C PRO A 875 -28.41 -18.43 22.36
N ASP A 876 -29.54 -17.75 22.16
CA ASP A 876 -30.70 -18.31 21.46
C ASP A 876 -30.78 -17.85 19.99
N GLU A 877 -31.74 -18.39 19.23
CA GLU A 877 -31.95 -18.02 17.82
C GLU A 877 -32.29 -16.53 17.65
N THR A 878 -32.91 -15.91 18.66
CA THR A 878 -33.23 -14.48 18.65
C THR A 878 -31.97 -13.64 18.79
N ASP A 879 -31.02 -14.03 19.63
CA ASP A 879 -29.75 -13.34 19.80
C ASP A 879 -28.89 -13.39 18.53
N LEU A 880 -28.95 -14.49 17.77
CA LEU A 880 -28.22 -14.66 16.51
C LEU A 880 -28.69 -13.73 15.39
N ILE A 881 -29.98 -13.36 15.40
CA ILE A 881 -30.58 -12.53 14.35
C ILE A 881 -30.83 -11.08 14.78
N THR A 882 -30.59 -10.70 16.04
CA THR A 882 -31.00 -9.37 16.54
C THR A 882 -29.83 -8.39 16.69
N LEU A 883 -29.92 -7.25 16.00
CA LEU A 883 -29.03 -6.09 16.14
C LEU A 883 -29.55 -5.08 17.17
N ARG A 884 -28.68 -4.69 18.11
CA ARG A 884 -28.97 -3.85 19.27
C ARG A 884 -28.15 -2.54 19.23
N PRO A 885 -28.50 -1.50 20.02
CA PRO A 885 -27.78 -0.23 20.04
C PRO A 885 -26.27 -0.35 20.32
N GLN A 886 -25.89 -1.29 21.19
CA GLN A 886 -24.50 -1.55 21.54
C GLN A 886 -23.67 -2.19 20.42
N ASP A 887 -24.33 -2.64 19.35
CA ASP A 887 -23.66 -3.17 18.18
C ASP A 887 -23.27 -2.04 17.21
N LEU A 888 -23.70 -0.78 17.43
CA LEU A 888 -23.29 0.33 16.58
C LEU A 888 -21.77 0.62 16.61
N PRO A 889 -21.25 1.26 15.55
CA PRO A 889 -19.90 1.82 15.56
C PRO A 889 -19.66 2.83 16.68
N GLU A 890 -18.38 3.06 16.97
CA GLU A 890 -17.99 4.21 17.78
C GLU A 890 -18.48 5.49 17.10
N TRP A 891 -18.91 6.45 17.92
CA TRP A 891 -19.50 7.68 17.40
C TRP A 891 -18.45 8.52 16.65
N PRO A 892 -18.81 9.07 15.47
CA PRO A 892 -17.90 9.82 14.63
C PRO A 892 -17.49 11.18 15.20
#